data_AF-A0A328CCX0-F1
#
_entry.id   AF-A0A328CCX0-F1
#
_cell.length_a   1.000
_cell.length_b   1.000
_cell.length_c   1.000
_cell.angle_alpha   90.00
_cell.angle_beta   90.00
_cell.angle_gamma   90.00
#
_symmetry.space_group_name_H-M   'P 1'
#
loop_
_entity.id
_entity.type
_entity.pdbx_description
1 polymer ?
#
loop_
_entity_poly.entity_id
_entity_poly.type
_entity_poly.pdbx_seq_one_letter_code
_entity_poly.pdbx_strand_id
1 'polypeptide(L)'
;MNLATSSYSSLLRTLVVGAFCVMAASCGRTAIGQHCQTDDQCPEGGQCVGSICVGDDIPDADGDDADVTPIACESDLDCGSGVCEADSADSDTCERAVCDLEVGVCVNIACELSCDEGSVQLGCRCVPEVCESDAQCDGLICDEGQCRGCLLNDECGTNELCQAGECVAGPECNEDLDCRPSEICVEESCVERPECTFGDDCGPQEQCIAGVCQFTPECSTDDDCGPRAECVGEVCQERLCRGNDTCEEGQLCDMGQCIDPPLTHSCIMITGGRLIAPNERIALEAFALDEDGNGVAASFIWSSTNSAVAAIDGNYLVGGTGAGTTEVSAVLAGGDPIQCNGRSTFTNSGLVPGDVIRVVALDMETGRPLSGAQVEIGDQQATTDDEGLALFERVEGAYEVSVFHPAYNYLTVQGVEARDIRLPVSPRSGSGPAAGFTGSFDLSQLNTSGDINVGLAGASVAGDLLDLDLTRLLGDTFTTRIEIPGMGGADVPLPGGLVAYGRLGGLQIDAKQTYYVQGAAGARLAWGLAGRVPFRDLLSVFTSPPENVNQAIGVLLPLFSRFDHAQQPMLMAALPRALDVSDINNNGDTDEWLPDYRNFPEEDLAPSVRQRLSTAVNISNFPQLGSDAASVAVLVGGVQLDGPGFVPLGISATTDEDEDGRPDPRTLFMAPPYGTTVGGRYALLALAFSAEGNTLATDFSAALWNGQSLGTTTRLGTFPGASTLSANRGQRTLSIDADAGPIYRVRMVGEERSWDVWAMGPQGDNSAFSHSVVIPPVRPGGPDFFTRGTVIVDAIRTTVTINDLVRSSGVGLRRAGLVTSSFNRTTLQQ
;
A
#
# COMPACT_ATOMS: atom_id res chain seq x y z
N MET A 1 -38.91 -15.85 34.30
CA MET A 1 -39.86 -16.51 35.23
C MET A 1 -40.90 -17.26 34.42
N ASN A 2 -41.08 -18.56 34.72
CA ASN A 2 -42.10 -19.53 34.29
C ASN A 2 -42.10 -19.93 32.80
N LEU A 3 -41.43 -21.03 32.41
CA LEU A 3 -41.80 -22.47 32.51
C LEU A 3 -42.88 -22.94 31.50
N ALA A 4 -42.36 -23.53 30.43
CA ALA A 4 -42.71 -24.79 29.75
C ALA A 4 -44.12 -25.42 29.90
N THR A 5 -44.65 -25.90 28.77
CA THR A 5 -45.35 -27.19 28.68
C THR A 5 -45.01 -27.92 27.38
N SER A 6 -44.60 -29.18 27.56
CA SER A 6 -44.28 -30.20 26.57
C SER A 6 -45.51 -30.96 26.06
N SER A 7 -45.35 -31.67 24.93
CA SER A 7 -45.51 -33.13 24.79
C SER A 7 -46.01 -33.51 23.37
N TYR A 8 -45.94 -34.71 22.82
CA TYR A 8 -45.79 -36.10 23.30
C TYR A 8 -45.41 -36.99 22.08
N SER A 9 -44.87 -38.19 22.36
CA SER A 9 -44.82 -39.43 21.53
C SER A 9 -43.40 -39.85 21.15
N SER A 10 -42.90 -41.07 21.40
CA SER A 10 -43.30 -42.27 22.16
C SER A 10 -42.01 -43.14 22.25
N LEU A 11 -41.55 -43.63 23.41
CA LEU A 11 -41.88 -44.93 24.05
C LEU A 11 -41.86 -46.09 23.03
N LEU A 12 -41.15 -47.23 23.15
CA LEU A 12 -40.45 -47.95 24.22
C LEU A 12 -39.78 -49.21 23.58
N ARG A 13 -38.56 -49.56 24.03
CA ARG A 13 -38.13 -50.85 24.66
C ARG A 13 -38.65 -52.20 24.07
N THR A 14 -37.92 -53.33 23.96
CA THR A 14 -36.88 -53.92 24.84
C THR A 14 -36.37 -55.27 24.27
N LEU A 15 -35.08 -55.59 24.53
CA LEU A 15 -34.49 -56.85 25.07
C LEU A 15 -34.88 -58.26 24.56
N VAL A 16 -33.86 -59.07 24.17
CA VAL A 16 -33.49 -60.46 24.63
C VAL A 16 -32.04 -60.77 24.11
N VAL A 17 -30.98 -60.79 24.95
CA VAL A 17 -30.22 -61.94 25.57
C VAL A 17 -29.56 -62.90 24.56
N GLY A 18 -28.30 -63.36 24.64
CA GLY A 18 -27.18 -63.35 25.60
C GLY A 18 -25.97 -64.05 24.90
N ALA A 19 -24.84 -64.45 25.48
CA ALA A 19 -24.14 -64.31 26.75
C ALA A 19 -22.73 -64.92 26.52
N PHE A 20 -21.64 -64.32 27.02
CA PHE A 20 -20.54 -65.04 27.71
C PHE A 20 -19.64 -64.04 28.46
N CYS A 21 -19.65 -64.19 29.79
CA CYS A 21 -18.77 -63.64 30.82
C CYS A 21 -17.32 -64.21 30.68
N VAL A 22 -16.22 -63.69 31.24
CA VAL A 22 -16.02 -63.01 32.53
C VAL A 22 -14.59 -62.39 32.65
N MET A 23 -14.47 -61.34 33.50
CA MET A 23 -13.30 -60.85 34.28
C MET A 23 -12.25 -59.90 33.66
N ALA A 24 -12.37 -58.60 33.95
CA ALA A 24 -11.53 -57.88 34.92
C ALA A 24 -12.03 -56.44 35.11
N ALA A 25 -12.13 -55.99 36.36
CA ALA A 25 -12.49 -54.64 36.74
C ALA A 25 -11.24 -53.88 37.24
N SER A 26 -11.20 -52.58 36.93
CA SER A 26 -10.56 -51.47 37.63
C SER A 26 -9.04 -51.49 37.91
N CYS A 27 -8.30 -50.53 37.33
CA CYS A 27 -7.78 -49.35 38.06
C CYS A 27 -7.02 -48.37 37.15
N GLY A 28 -7.32 -47.07 37.32
CA GLY A 28 -6.44 -45.90 37.23
C GLY A 28 -5.46 -45.72 36.07
N ARG A 29 -5.80 -44.83 35.13
CA ARG A 29 -4.81 -43.94 34.52
C ARG A 29 -4.62 -42.74 35.45
N THR A 30 -3.44 -42.58 36.04
CA THR A 30 -2.87 -41.29 36.49
C THR A 30 -1.46 -41.50 37.03
N ALA A 31 -0.47 -40.97 36.33
CA ALA A 31 0.74 -40.42 36.93
C ALA A 31 1.18 -39.26 36.02
N ILE A 32 0.58 -38.10 36.25
CA ILE A 32 1.16 -36.82 35.83
C ILE A 32 2.35 -36.64 36.78
N GLY A 33 3.57 -36.61 36.25
CA GLY A 33 4.76 -36.33 37.05
C GLY A 33 4.57 -35.00 37.78
N GLN A 34 4.82 -34.98 39.09
CA GLN A 34 4.81 -33.73 39.84
C GLN A 34 5.98 -32.87 39.37
N HIS A 35 5.68 -31.61 39.04
CA HIS A 35 6.70 -30.63 38.74
C HIS A 35 7.53 -30.32 39.99
N CYS A 36 8.84 -30.22 39.80
CA CYS A 36 9.80 -29.86 40.84
C CYS A 36 10.76 -28.79 40.31
N GLN A 37 11.32 -28.00 41.21
CA GLN A 37 12.47 -27.11 40.96
C GLN A 37 13.70 -27.54 41.76
N THR A 38 13.51 -28.31 42.84
CA THR A 38 14.56 -28.84 43.70
C THR A 38 14.16 -30.23 44.20
N ASP A 39 15.14 -31.09 44.52
CA ASP A 39 14.93 -32.49 44.92
C ASP A 39 14.00 -32.66 46.13
N ASP A 40 14.00 -31.72 47.08
CA ASP A 40 13.16 -31.74 48.28
C ASP A 40 11.63 -31.67 47.99
N GLN A 41 11.26 -31.34 46.75
CA GLN A 41 9.87 -31.28 46.29
C GLN A 41 9.39 -32.63 45.74
N CYS A 42 10.27 -33.64 45.66
CA CYS A 42 9.96 -34.95 45.14
C CYS A 42 9.62 -35.96 46.26
N PRO A 43 8.56 -36.77 46.11
CA PRO A 43 8.23 -37.81 47.09
C PRO A 43 9.31 -38.89 47.16
N GLU A 44 9.44 -39.52 48.34
CA GLU A 44 10.26 -40.73 48.55
C GLU A 44 11.75 -40.60 48.21
N GLY A 45 12.31 -39.37 48.24
CA GLY A 45 13.74 -39.14 48.02
C GLY A 45 14.16 -39.09 46.55
N GLY A 46 13.21 -38.98 45.62
CA GLY A 46 13.51 -38.84 44.19
C GLY A 46 14.24 -37.54 43.82
N GLN A 47 14.89 -37.53 42.66
CA GLN A 47 15.65 -36.40 42.16
C GLN A 47 14.84 -35.58 41.14
N CYS A 48 15.07 -34.27 41.13
CA CYS A 48 14.46 -33.36 40.19
C CYS A 48 15.31 -33.22 38.94
N VAL A 49 14.87 -33.84 37.84
CA VAL A 49 15.57 -33.80 36.55
C VAL A 49 14.65 -33.18 35.51
N GLY A 50 15.07 -32.08 34.89
CA GLY A 50 14.28 -31.43 33.84
C GLY A 50 12.89 -30.97 34.31
N SER A 51 12.78 -30.53 35.56
CA SER A 51 11.53 -30.11 36.22
C SER A 51 10.51 -31.23 36.52
N ILE A 52 10.91 -32.50 36.49
CA ILE A 52 10.03 -33.65 36.79
C ILE A 52 10.72 -34.55 37.82
N CYS A 53 9.96 -35.03 38.81
CA CYS A 53 10.47 -35.98 39.81
C CYS A 53 10.63 -37.39 39.22
N VAL A 54 11.84 -37.96 39.37
CA VAL A 54 12.17 -39.33 38.94
C VAL A 54 12.53 -40.17 40.17
N GLY A 55 11.96 -41.37 40.28
CA GLY A 55 12.15 -42.27 41.43
C GLY A 55 13.33 -43.23 41.25
N ASP A 56 14.06 -43.50 42.33
CA ASP A 56 15.19 -44.44 42.39
C ASP A 56 14.70 -45.89 42.49
N ASP A 57 14.52 -46.55 41.35
CA ASP A 57 14.48 -48.03 41.26
C ASP A 57 15.62 -48.49 40.34
N ILE A 58 16.85 -48.54 40.88
CA ILE A 58 17.97 -49.31 40.31
C ILE A 58 18.43 -50.28 41.40
N PRO A 59 18.43 -51.61 41.16
CA PRO A 59 18.93 -52.56 42.16
C PRO A 59 20.46 -52.53 42.20
N ASP A 60 20.99 -52.34 43.41
CA ASP A 60 22.41 -52.41 43.75
C ASP A 60 23.02 -53.77 43.35
N ALA A 61 24.16 -53.72 42.64
CA ALA A 61 25.02 -54.86 42.36
C ALA A 61 26.35 -54.69 43.11
N ASP A 62 26.31 -54.91 44.43
CA ASP A 62 27.51 -55.22 45.22
C ASP A 62 27.71 -56.73 45.25
N GLY A 63 28.72 -57.21 44.53
CA GLY A 63 29.10 -58.62 44.49
C GLY A 63 30.52 -58.82 43.96
N ASP A 64 31.50 -58.71 44.85
CA ASP A 64 32.86 -59.21 44.67
C ASP A 64 32.83 -60.72 44.39
N ASP A 65 33.02 -61.13 43.13
CA ASP A 65 33.70 -62.38 42.80
C ASP A 65 34.25 -62.38 41.35
N ALA A 66 35.57 -62.57 41.30
CA ALA A 66 36.44 -63.10 40.24
C ALA A 66 35.99 -63.11 38.76
N ASP A 67 36.81 -62.44 37.93
CA ASP A 67 37.16 -62.79 36.55
C ASP A 67 36.00 -63.28 35.65
N VAL A 68 35.10 -62.37 35.33
CA VAL A 68 34.35 -62.42 34.06
C VAL A 68 34.45 -61.04 33.44
N THR A 69 35.24 -60.91 32.37
CA THR A 69 35.18 -59.74 31.49
C THR A 69 33.72 -59.53 31.09
N PRO A 70 33.14 -58.31 31.20
CA PRO A 70 31.75 -58.11 30.82
C PRO A 70 31.64 -58.45 29.33
N ILE A 71 30.86 -59.47 29.01
CA ILE A 71 30.39 -59.70 27.65
C ILE A 71 29.42 -58.54 27.39
N ALA A 72 29.88 -57.54 26.66
CA ALA A 72 29.14 -56.35 26.25
C ALA A 72 28.11 -56.65 25.14
N CYS A 73 28.19 -57.80 24.48
CA CYS A 73 27.25 -58.20 23.43
C CYS A 73 27.21 -59.73 23.23
N GLU A 74 26.04 -60.29 22.87
CA GLU A 74 25.89 -61.69 22.44
C GLU A 74 25.49 -61.80 20.96
N SER A 75 25.14 -60.68 20.34
CA SER A 75 24.80 -60.54 18.94
C SER A 75 25.10 -59.13 18.45
N ASP A 76 25.20 -58.94 17.13
CA ASP A 76 25.42 -57.62 16.53
C ASP A 76 24.31 -56.60 16.89
N LEU A 77 23.09 -57.07 17.17
CA LEU A 77 21.99 -56.22 17.60
C LEU A 77 22.23 -55.56 18.97
N ASP A 78 23.08 -56.15 19.80
CA ASP A 78 23.43 -55.60 21.11
C ASP A 78 24.43 -54.43 20.99
N CYS A 79 25.04 -54.26 19.82
CA CYS A 79 26.05 -53.24 19.54
C CYS A 79 25.52 -52.02 18.78
N GLY A 80 24.27 -52.04 18.30
CA GLY A 80 23.68 -50.94 17.55
C GLY A 80 22.61 -51.39 16.54
N SER A 81 22.20 -50.49 15.65
CA SER A 81 21.15 -50.72 14.64
C SER A 81 21.51 -51.81 13.61
N GLY A 82 22.78 -52.20 13.52
CA GLY A 82 23.33 -53.08 12.47
C GLY A 82 23.37 -52.40 11.09
N VAL A 83 23.02 -51.12 11.03
CA VAL A 83 23.10 -50.26 9.84
C VAL A 83 24.47 -49.59 9.80
N CYS A 84 24.93 -49.29 8.59
CA CYS A 84 26.20 -48.62 8.40
C CYS A 84 26.03 -47.12 8.60
N GLU A 85 26.80 -46.58 9.54
CA GLU A 85 26.71 -45.19 10.01
C GLU A 85 28.14 -44.61 10.07
N ALA A 86 28.27 -43.28 9.96
CA ALA A 86 29.57 -42.64 10.08
C ALA A 86 30.03 -42.66 11.56
N ASP A 87 31.29 -43.05 11.81
CA ASP A 87 31.83 -43.25 13.17
C ASP A 87 31.91 -41.94 13.99
N SER A 88 31.99 -40.80 13.31
CA SER A 88 31.82 -39.47 13.90
C SER A 88 31.43 -38.47 12.82
N ALA A 89 31.02 -37.26 13.23
CA ALA A 89 30.76 -36.17 12.32
C ALA A 89 31.99 -35.77 11.47
N ASP A 90 33.20 -36.27 11.74
CA ASP A 90 34.47 -35.89 11.09
C ASP A 90 35.21 -37.08 10.39
N SER A 91 34.59 -38.25 10.20
CA SER A 91 35.28 -39.44 9.64
C SER A 91 34.80 -39.85 8.23
N ASP A 92 35.73 -39.99 7.28
CA ASP A 92 35.52 -40.54 5.93
C ASP A 92 35.22 -42.06 5.90
N THR A 93 35.14 -42.72 7.06
CA THR A 93 35.01 -44.17 7.18
C THR A 93 33.57 -44.59 7.53
N CYS A 94 32.98 -45.42 6.68
CA CYS A 94 31.68 -46.02 6.95
C CYS A 94 31.85 -47.31 7.72
N GLU A 95 31.26 -47.39 8.92
CA GLU A 95 31.44 -48.51 9.82
C GLU A 95 30.09 -49.01 10.33
N ARG A 96 30.07 -50.24 10.83
CA ARG A 96 28.97 -50.71 11.68
C ARG A 96 29.54 -51.40 12.90
N ALA A 97 28.87 -51.22 14.02
CA ALA A 97 29.20 -51.93 15.23
C ALA A 97 28.73 -53.39 15.12
N VAL A 98 29.66 -54.34 15.30
CA VAL A 98 29.38 -55.77 15.37
C VAL A 98 29.88 -56.34 16.68
N CYS A 99 29.27 -57.43 17.11
CA CYS A 99 29.72 -58.13 18.29
C CYS A 99 30.87 -59.07 17.92
N ASP A 100 32.05 -58.82 18.49
CA ASP A 100 33.10 -59.83 18.48
C ASP A 100 32.71 -60.94 19.47
N LEU A 101 32.12 -62.02 18.95
CA LEU A 101 31.62 -63.15 19.74
C LEU A 101 32.73 -63.92 20.47
N GLU A 102 34.00 -63.70 20.15
CA GLU A 102 35.13 -64.40 20.77
C GLU A 102 35.58 -63.71 22.07
N VAL A 103 35.46 -62.39 22.14
CA VAL A 103 35.77 -61.56 23.32
C VAL A 103 34.55 -60.92 23.98
N GLY A 104 33.39 -60.97 23.34
CA GLY A 104 32.13 -60.40 23.82
C GLY A 104 32.14 -58.87 23.85
N VAL A 105 32.79 -58.20 22.89
CA VAL A 105 32.92 -56.73 22.86
C VAL A 105 32.44 -56.19 21.52
N CYS A 106 31.72 -55.06 21.54
CA CYS A 106 31.34 -54.35 20.33
C CYS A 106 32.57 -53.72 19.69
N VAL A 107 32.82 -54.07 18.43
CA VAL A 107 33.89 -53.49 17.61
C VAL A 107 33.27 -52.91 16.35
N ASN A 108 33.78 -51.76 15.90
CA ASN A 108 33.38 -51.21 14.62
C ASN A 108 34.15 -51.91 13.50
N ILE A 109 33.44 -52.35 12.47
CA ILE A 109 34.03 -52.88 11.25
C ILE A 109 33.62 -52.03 10.05
N ALA A 110 34.53 -51.91 9.10
CA ALA A 110 34.25 -51.23 7.83
C ALA A 110 33.03 -51.85 7.15
N CYS A 111 32.13 -50.98 6.68
CA CYS A 111 30.95 -51.35 5.93
C CYS A 111 31.12 -51.01 4.45
N GLU A 112 30.95 -52.03 3.60
CA GLU A 112 30.85 -51.85 2.15
C GLU A 112 29.37 -51.69 1.74
N LEU A 113 29.02 -50.54 1.19
CA LEU A 113 27.72 -50.27 0.60
C LEU A 113 27.67 -50.81 -0.83
N SER A 114 26.56 -51.45 -1.19
CA SER A 114 26.32 -51.89 -2.57
C SER A 114 25.83 -50.71 -3.41
N CYS A 115 26.76 -49.98 -4.00
CA CYS A 115 26.45 -48.86 -4.90
C CYS A 115 26.05 -49.35 -6.30
N ASP A 116 25.14 -48.62 -6.95
CA ASP A 116 24.70 -48.91 -8.31
C ASP A 116 25.83 -48.71 -9.34
N GLU A 117 25.72 -49.34 -10.50
CA GLU A 117 26.74 -49.29 -11.56
C GLU A 117 26.98 -47.83 -12.03
N GLY A 118 28.21 -47.34 -11.85
CA GLY A 118 28.58 -45.93 -12.10
C GLY A 118 28.59 -45.03 -10.86
N SER A 119 28.46 -45.61 -9.66
CA SER A 119 28.64 -44.92 -8.38
C SER A 119 29.68 -45.61 -7.50
N VAL A 120 30.42 -44.83 -6.72
CA VAL A 120 31.43 -45.29 -5.76
C VAL A 120 31.01 -44.92 -4.34
N GLN A 121 31.41 -45.74 -3.37
CA GLN A 121 31.18 -45.44 -1.97
C GLN A 121 32.20 -44.38 -1.50
N LEU A 122 31.69 -43.26 -0.99
CA LEU A 122 32.45 -42.21 -0.30
C LEU A 122 31.76 -42.00 1.06
N GLY A 123 32.47 -42.32 2.15
CA GLY A 123 31.86 -42.43 3.47
C GLY A 123 30.70 -43.43 3.48
N CYS A 124 29.58 -43.09 4.11
CA CYS A 124 28.36 -43.90 4.13
C CYS A 124 27.34 -43.54 3.04
N ARG A 125 27.78 -43.03 1.88
CA ARG A 125 26.90 -42.73 0.73
C ARG A 125 27.45 -43.32 -0.56
N CYS A 126 26.56 -43.54 -1.53
CA CYS A 126 26.91 -43.91 -2.89
C CYS A 126 26.77 -42.70 -3.80
N VAL A 127 27.87 -42.26 -4.40
CA VAL A 127 27.90 -41.07 -5.26
C VAL A 127 28.38 -41.40 -6.66
N PRO A 128 27.94 -40.70 -7.72
CA PRO A 128 28.41 -40.97 -9.08
C PRO A 128 29.94 -40.92 -9.21
N GLU A 129 30.53 -41.90 -9.90
CA GLU A 129 31.97 -42.03 -10.09
C GLU A 129 32.55 -40.91 -10.98
N VAL A 130 31.70 -40.35 -11.85
CA VAL A 130 32.08 -39.30 -12.81
C VAL A 130 31.09 -38.15 -12.74
N CYS A 131 31.62 -36.94 -12.73
CA CYS A 131 30.84 -35.71 -12.75
C CYS A 131 31.41 -34.73 -13.79
N GLU A 132 30.56 -33.81 -14.25
CA GLU A 132 30.92 -32.64 -15.07
C GLU A 132 30.65 -31.32 -14.32
N SER A 133 29.88 -31.37 -13.22
CA SER A 133 29.56 -30.24 -12.34
C SER A 133 29.13 -30.72 -10.96
N ASP A 134 29.23 -29.86 -9.94
CA ASP A 134 28.88 -30.14 -8.53
C ASP A 134 27.41 -30.57 -8.35
N ALA A 135 26.51 -30.10 -9.20
CA ALA A 135 25.09 -30.48 -9.19
C ALA A 135 24.84 -31.99 -9.39
N GLN A 136 25.84 -32.73 -9.88
CA GLN A 136 25.77 -34.18 -10.08
C GLN A 136 26.33 -34.98 -8.90
N CYS A 137 26.86 -34.31 -7.88
CA CYS A 137 27.61 -34.92 -6.79
C CYS A 137 26.85 -34.92 -5.43
N ASP A 138 25.52 -34.72 -5.44
CA ASP A 138 24.64 -34.86 -4.26
C ASP A 138 25.15 -34.15 -2.98
N GLY A 139 25.58 -32.89 -3.13
CA GLY A 139 26.13 -32.07 -2.04
C GLY A 139 27.67 -32.10 -1.91
N LEU A 140 28.36 -32.85 -2.77
CA LEU A 140 29.82 -32.86 -2.90
C LEU A 140 30.29 -32.06 -4.12
N ILE A 141 31.60 -31.93 -4.28
CA ILE A 141 32.25 -31.09 -5.30
C ILE A 141 32.79 -31.97 -6.43
N CYS A 142 32.58 -31.54 -7.67
CA CYS A 142 33.15 -32.17 -8.85
C CYS A 142 34.56 -31.65 -9.11
N ASP A 143 35.57 -32.42 -8.71
CA ASP A 143 36.97 -32.07 -8.92
C ASP A 143 37.63 -33.05 -9.90
N GLU A 144 38.22 -32.50 -10.96
CA GLU A 144 38.83 -33.26 -12.06
C GLU A 144 37.97 -34.42 -12.62
N GLY A 145 36.64 -34.28 -12.55
CA GLY A 145 35.68 -35.27 -13.03
C GLY A 145 35.33 -36.36 -12.02
N GLN A 146 35.69 -36.22 -10.76
CA GLN A 146 35.34 -37.12 -9.66
C GLN A 146 34.67 -36.35 -8.53
N CYS A 147 33.60 -36.91 -7.95
CA CYS A 147 32.97 -36.32 -6.78
C CYS A 147 33.87 -36.52 -5.56
N ARG A 148 34.18 -35.43 -4.85
CA ARG A 148 34.91 -35.45 -3.57
C ARG A 148 34.31 -34.48 -2.57
N GLY A 149 34.58 -34.70 -1.28
CA GLY A 149 34.23 -33.72 -0.25
C GLY A 149 35.00 -32.41 -0.36
N CYS A 150 34.45 -31.37 0.25
CA CYS A 150 35.13 -30.09 0.41
C CYS A 150 36.34 -30.20 1.35
N LEU A 151 37.32 -29.31 1.20
CA LEU A 151 38.50 -29.19 2.05
C LEU A 151 38.61 -27.81 2.69
N LEU A 152 37.99 -26.80 2.07
CA LEU A 152 37.99 -25.40 2.50
C LEU A 152 36.60 -24.81 2.25
N ASN A 153 36.20 -23.81 3.06
CA ASN A 153 34.92 -23.12 2.89
C ASN A 153 34.78 -22.47 1.51
N ASP A 154 35.88 -22.02 0.91
CA ASP A 154 35.90 -21.40 -0.42
C ASP A 154 35.54 -22.39 -1.56
N GLU A 155 35.47 -23.68 -1.26
CA GLU A 155 35.00 -24.71 -2.19
C GLU A 155 33.47 -24.92 -2.11
N CYS A 156 32.81 -24.36 -1.10
CA CYS A 156 31.36 -24.44 -0.89
C CYS A 156 30.61 -23.22 -1.45
N GLY A 157 29.27 -23.32 -1.53
CA GLY A 157 28.42 -22.22 -1.95
C GLY A 157 28.48 -21.02 -1.00
N THR A 158 27.95 -19.88 -1.45
CA THR A 158 27.86 -18.68 -0.61
C THR A 158 27.08 -18.98 0.68
N ASN A 159 27.66 -18.64 1.84
CA ASN A 159 27.14 -18.96 3.18
C ASN A 159 27.15 -20.45 3.54
N GLU A 160 28.00 -21.25 2.92
CA GLU A 160 28.27 -22.63 3.35
C GLU A 160 29.68 -22.75 3.94
N LEU A 161 29.82 -23.60 4.95
CA LEU A 161 31.09 -23.95 5.56
C LEU A 161 31.42 -25.39 5.18
N CYS A 162 32.70 -25.64 4.94
CA CYS A 162 33.17 -26.99 4.78
C CYS A 162 33.31 -27.65 6.15
N GLN A 163 32.35 -28.50 6.49
CA GLN A 163 32.36 -29.27 7.72
C GLN A 163 32.40 -30.76 7.37
N ALA A 164 33.50 -31.41 7.72
CA ALA A 164 33.71 -32.84 7.49
C ALA A 164 33.51 -33.33 6.04
N GLY A 165 33.99 -32.54 5.07
CA GLY A 165 33.87 -32.89 3.66
C GLY A 165 32.50 -32.60 3.06
N GLU A 166 31.53 -32.12 3.84
CA GLU A 166 30.23 -31.66 3.36
C GLU A 166 30.14 -30.13 3.43
N CYS A 167 29.54 -29.53 2.40
CA CYS A 167 29.15 -28.12 2.44
C CYS A 167 27.86 -28.01 3.25
N VAL A 168 28.00 -27.56 4.50
CA VAL A 168 26.87 -27.32 5.39
C VAL A 168 26.53 -25.83 5.41
N ALA A 169 25.28 -25.48 5.70
CA ALA A 169 24.91 -24.09 5.89
C ALA A 169 25.78 -23.49 7.02
N GLY A 170 26.48 -22.40 6.72
CA GLY A 170 27.21 -21.61 7.69
C GLY A 170 26.27 -20.80 8.60
N PRO A 171 26.82 -20.10 9.60
CA PRO A 171 26.04 -19.21 10.44
C PRO A 171 25.29 -18.19 9.57
N GLU A 172 23.99 -18.00 9.81
CA GLU A 172 23.19 -17.01 9.09
C GLU A 172 23.70 -15.59 9.36
N CYS A 173 24.29 -15.39 10.54
CA CYS A 173 24.89 -14.15 10.99
C CYS A 173 26.04 -14.39 11.98
N ASN A 174 27.00 -13.47 12.02
CA ASN A 174 28.01 -13.35 13.07
C ASN A 174 27.75 -12.13 13.95
N GLU A 175 27.11 -11.11 13.38
CA GLU A 175 26.70 -9.88 14.06
C GLU A 175 25.34 -9.40 13.52
N ASP A 176 24.71 -8.47 14.23
CA ASP A 176 23.39 -7.94 13.87
C ASP A 176 23.34 -7.31 12.47
N LEU A 177 24.46 -6.78 11.97
CA LEU A 177 24.56 -6.20 10.63
C LEU A 177 24.42 -7.23 9.49
N ASP A 178 24.63 -8.51 9.77
CA ASP A 178 24.44 -9.60 8.80
C ASP A 178 22.93 -9.91 8.60
N CYS A 179 22.12 -9.57 9.61
CA CYS A 179 20.68 -9.77 9.59
C CYS A 179 19.95 -8.58 8.94
N ARG A 180 18.64 -8.74 8.69
CA ARG A 180 17.80 -7.59 8.30
C ARG A 180 17.75 -6.60 9.47
N PRO A 181 17.50 -5.30 9.22
CA PRO A 181 17.33 -4.32 10.31
C PRO A 181 16.30 -4.73 11.36
N SER A 182 15.25 -5.45 10.97
CA SER A 182 14.20 -5.99 11.87
C SER A 182 14.59 -7.28 12.60
N GLU A 183 15.81 -7.76 12.45
CA GLU A 183 16.33 -9.01 13.00
C GLU A 183 17.58 -8.74 13.85
N ILE A 184 17.90 -9.66 14.76
CA ILE A 184 19.05 -9.64 15.65
C ILE A 184 19.77 -10.98 15.57
N CYS A 185 21.10 -10.96 15.63
CA CYS A 185 21.88 -12.18 15.57
C CYS A 185 21.92 -12.86 16.95
N VAL A 186 21.24 -14.00 17.06
CA VAL A 186 21.21 -14.80 18.30
C VAL A 186 21.68 -16.21 17.96
N GLU A 187 22.79 -16.62 18.58
CA GLU A 187 23.36 -17.97 18.40
C GLU A 187 23.50 -18.34 16.91
N GLU A 188 24.10 -17.45 16.11
CA GLU A 188 24.36 -17.64 14.67
C GLU A 188 23.10 -17.71 13.77
N SER A 189 21.93 -17.37 14.30
CA SER A 189 20.67 -17.28 13.54
C SER A 189 20.05 -15.89 13.63
N CYS A 190 19.46 -15.43 12.51
CA CYS A 190 18.75 -14.17 12.46
C CYS A 190 17.32 -14.34 12.98
N VAL A 191 17.05 -13.81 14.17
CA VAL A 191 15.72 -13.87 14.80
C VAL A 191 15.07 -12.49 14.79
N GLU A 192 13.73 -12.43 14.66
CA GLU A 192 13.01 -11.15 14.68
C GLU A 192 13.26 -10.38 16.00
N ARG A 193 13.46 -9.07 15.87
CA ARG A 193 13.55 -8.15 17.01
C ARG A 193 12.18 -8.01 17.69
N PRO A 194 12.14 -7.59 18.97
CA PRO A 194 10.89 -7.39 19.67
C PRO A 194 9.94 -6.43 18.95
N GLU A 195 8.65 -6.72 19.08
CA GLU A 195 7.61 -5.74 18.76
C GLU A 195 7.77 -4.49 19.65
N CYS A 196 7.42 -3.34 19.09
CA CYS A 196 7.52 -2.06 19.76
C CYS A 196 6.29 -1.21 19.48
N THR A 197 6.04 -0.28 20.39
CA THR A 197 5.14 0.84 20.14
C THR A 197 5.93 2.13 19.95
N PHE A 198 7.02 2.33 20.69
CA PHE A 198 7.85 3.54 20.69
C PHE A 198 9.31 3.25 20.37
N GLY A 199 10.04 4.28 19.93
CA GLY A 199 11.50 4.22 19.86
C GLY A 199 12.14 3.89 21.22
N ASP A 200 11.55 4.36 22.33
CA ASP A 200 12.03 4.06 23.69
C ASP A 200 11.80 2.60 24.13
N ASP A 201 10.96 1.84 23.42
CA ASP A 201 10.85 0.39 23.65
C ASP A 201 12.04 -0.37 23.05
N CYS A 202 12.77 0.28 22.13
CA CYS A 202 13.86 -0.31 21.39
C CYS A 202 15.22 0.01 22.03
N GLY A 203 16.21 -0.81 21.69
CA GLY A 203 17.58 -0.65 22.14
C GLY A 203 18.27 0.61 21.61
N PRO A 204 19.51 0.87 22.03
CA PRO A 204 20.32 1.96 21.47
C PRO A 204 20.46 1.80 19.95
N GLN A 205 20.34 2.91 19.20
CA GLN A 205 20.40 2.93 17.73
C GLN A 205 19.30 2.12 17.04
N GLU A 206 18.21 1.82 17.74
CA GLU A 206 17.03 1.20 17.15
C GLU A 206 15.87 2.19 17.08
N GLN A 207 15.01 2.02 16.08
CA GLN A 207 13.79 2.78 15.91
C GLN A 207 12.59 1.85 15.79
N CYS A 208 11.46 2.28 16.33
CA CYS A 208 10.22 1.56 16.18
C CYS A 208 9.60 1.86 14.82
N ILE A 209 9.72 0.92 13.88
CA ILE A 209 9.27 1.08 12.50
C ILE A 209 8.30 -0.04 12.17
N ALA A 210 7.07 0.35 11.79
CA ALA A 210 5.98 -0.58 11.50
C ALA A 210 5.78 -1.66 12.58
N GLY A 211 5.83 -1.26 13.85
CA GLY A 211 5.54 -2.11 15.01
C GLY A 211 6.67 -3.03 15.46
N VAL A 212 7.86 -2.98 14.85
CA VAL A 212 9.03 -3.77 15.25
C VAL A 212 10.25 -2.89 15.41
N CYS A 213 11.08 -3.20 16.41
CA CYS A 213 12.36 -2.52 16.59
C CYS A 213 13.28 -2.84 15.41
N GLN A 214 13.77 -1.81 14.74
CA GLN A 214 14.75 -1.96 13.67
C GLN A 214 16.07 -1.32 14.07
N PHE A 215 17.19 -2.00 13.82
CA PHE A 215 18.53 -1.42 14.00
C PHE A 215 18.83 -0.45 12.85
N THR A 216 18.90 0.84 13.18
CA THR A 216 19.00 1.94 12.21
C THR A 216 20.21 2.85 12.53
N PRO A 217 21.45 2.35 12.37
CA PRO A 217 22.64 3.16 12.59
C PRO A 217 22.71 4.32 11.58
N GLU A 218 23.46 5.37 11.95
CA GLU A 218 23.72 6.49 11.04
C GLU A 218 24.52 6.04 9.82
N CYS A 219 24.24 6.63 8.65
CA CYS A 219 24.90 6.34 7.39
C CYS A 219 25.06 7.60 6.53
N SER A 220 26.02 7.60 5.63
CA SER A 220 26.16 8.61 4.56
C SER A 220 25.91 8.02 3.17
N THR A 221 26.12 6.71 3.01
CA THR A 221 25.97 5.94 1.78
C THR A 221 25.45 4.55 2.08
N ASP A 222 24.95 3.85 1.07
CA ASP A 222 24.48 2.47 1.22
C ASP A 222 25.58 1.49 1.64
N ASP A 223 26.86 1.82 1.38
CA ASP A 223 28.02 1.02 1.78
C ASP A 223 28.28 1.08 3.30
N ASP A 224 27.71 2.06 4.01
CA ASP A 224 27.76 2.12 5.47
C ASP A 224 26.74 1.16 6.12
N CYS A 225 25.84 0.60 5.32
CA CYS A 225 24.78 -0.31 5.74
C CYS A 225 25.11 -1.76 5.38
N GLY A 226 24.58 -2.71 6.16
CA GLY A 226 24.68 -4.14 5.83
C GLY A 226 24.04 -4.49 4.47
N PRO A 227 24.28 -5.69 3.91
CA PRO A 227 23.85 -6.05 2.55
C PRO A 227 22.33 -6.00 2.34
N ARG A 228 21.56 -6.07 3.42
CA ARG A 228 20.09 -6.04 3.46
C ARG A 228 19.52 -4.69 3.91
N ALA A 229 20.35 -3.65 3.96
CA ALA A 229 19.97 -2.31 4.35
C ALA A 229 20.46 -1.27 3.33
N GLU A 230 19.82 -0.12 3.29
CA GLU A 230 20.18 1.02 2.43
C GLU A 230 20.06 2.32 3.23
N CYS A 231 20.80 3.35 2.81
CA CYS A 231 20.87 4.61 3.52
C CYS A 231 19.68 5.51 3.13
N VAL A 232 18.77 5.73 4.07
CA VAL A 232 17.55 6.54 3.88
C VAL A 232 17.52 7.63 4.95
N GLY A 233 17.76 8.87 4.54
CA GLY A 233 17.69 10.01 5.47
C GLY A 233 18.72 9.92 6.58
N GLU A 234 19.97 9.60 6.22
CA GLU A 234 21.12 9.49 7.13
C GLU A 234 21.06 8.35 8.14
N VAL A 235 20.10 7.43 8.00
CA VAL A 235 20.02 6.18 8.79
C VAL A 235 19.83 4.96 7.89
N CYS A 236 20.45 3.84 8.28
CA CYS A 236 20.26 2.57 7.58
C CYS A 236 18.84 2.05 7.81
N GLN A 237 18.16 1.69 6.73
CA GLN A 237 16.80 1.16 6.71
C GLN A 237 16.77 -0.14 5.90
N GLU A 238 15.73 -0.97 6.08
CA GLU A 238 15.58 -2.20 5.31
C GLU A 238 15.57 -1.92 3.80
N ARG A 239 16.43 -2.63 3.06
CA ARG A 239 16.48 -2.53 1.60
C ARG A 239 15.33 -3.31 0.99
N LEU A 240 14.43 -2.59 0.32
CA LEU A 240 13.29 -3.16 -0.40
C LEU A 240 13.43 -2.90 -1.91
N CYS A 241 12.76 -3.70 -2.74
CA CYS A 241 12.58 -3.32 -4.13
C CYS A 241 11.68 -2.05 -4.18
N ARG A 242 12.01 -1.10 -5.08
CA ARG A 242 11.35 0.22 -5.17
C ARG A 242 10.65 0.44 -6.53
N GLY A 243 10.43 -0.65 -7.25
CA GLY A 243 9.87 -0.71 -8.60
C GLY A 243 10.31 -1.98 -9.32
N ASN A 244 9.58 -2.41 -10.35
CA ASN A 244 9.93 -3.63 -11.10
C ASN A 244 11.30 -3.50 -11.82
N ASP A 245 11.75 -2.26 -12.07
CA ASP A 245 13.08 -1.95 -12.62
C ASP A 245 14.23 -2.28 -11.65
N THR A 246 13.92 -2.54 -10.38
CA THR A 246 14.88 -2.99 -9.36
C THR A 246 14.95 -4.51 -9.20
N CYS A 247 14.12 -5.26 -9.93
CA CYS A 247 14.08 -6.73 -9.92
C CYS A 247 14.68 -7.32 -11.19
N GLU A 248 14.96 -8.63 -11.18
CA GLU A 248 15.42 -9.34 -12.37
C GLU A 248 14.34 -9.38 -13.47
N GLU A 249 14.74 -9.63 -14.72
CA GLU A 249 13.80 -9.65 -15.85
C GLU A 249 12.71 -10.70 -15.64
N GLY A 250 11.45 -10.28 -15.62
CA GLY A 250 10.28 -11.14 -15.42
C GLY A 250 9.74 -11.16 -13.98
N GLN A 251 10.51 -10.68 -13.00
CA GLN A 251 10.06 -10.53 -11.62
C GLN A 251 9.25 -9.25 -11.39
N LEU A 252 8.42 -9.27 -10.35
CA LEU A 252 7.59 -8.16 -9.91
C LEU A 252 8.04 -7.70 -8.53
N CYS A 253 8.06 -6.39 -8.32
CA CYS A 253 8.26 -5.79 -7.01
C CYS A 253 6.91 -5.73 -6.28
N ASP A 254 6.62 -6.76 -5.50
CA ASP A 254 5.38 -6.90 -4.72
C ASP A 254 5.70 -6.91 -3.22
N MET A 255 5.04 -6.06 -2.44
CA MET A 255 5.29 -5.91 -1.00
C MET A 255 6.76 -5.61 -0.64
N GLY A 256 7.51 -5.00 -1.56
CA GLY A 256 8.93 -4.67 -1.36
C GLY A 256 9.88 -5.85 -1.59
N GLN A 257 9.39 -6.97 -2.14
CA GLN A 257 10.18 -8.14 -2.52
C GLN A 257 10.11 -8.39 -4.03
N CYS A 258 11.22 -8.83 -4.61
CA CYS A 258 11.23 -9.31 -5.98
C CYS A 258 10.71 -10.75 -6.00
N ILE A 259 9.51 -10.93 -6.54
CA ILE A 259 8.84 -12.23 -6.64
C ILE A 259 8.62 -12.61 -8.10
N ASP A 260 8.56 -13.91 -8.36
CA ASP A 260 7.94 -14.39 -9.59
C ASP A 260 6.44 -14.06 -9.57
N PRO A 261 5.80 -13.81 -10.73
CA PRO A 261 4.36 -13.55 -10.78
C PRO A 261 3.56 -14.65 -10.05
N PRO A 262 2.74 -14.29 -9.05
CA PRO A 262 1.97 -15.23 -8.26
C PRO A 262 0.92 -15.96 -9.10
N LEU A 263 0.39 -17.07 -8.57
CA LEU A 263 -0.74 -17.77 -9.20
C LEU A 263 -1.99 -16.88 -9.19
N THR A 264 -2.56 -16.68 -10.37
CA THR A 264 -3.77 -15.86 -10.56
C THR A 264 -4.95 -16.74 -10.95
N HIS A 265 -6.15 -16.45 -10.44
CA HIS A 265 -7.37 -17.20 -10.78
C HIS A 265 -8.21 -16.50 -11.85
N SER A 266 -8.30 -15.17 -11.77
CA SER A 266 -9.06 -14.37 -12.73
C SER A 266 -8.43 -13.00 -12.95
N CYS A 267 -8.88 -12.28 -13.98
CA CYS A 267 -8.51 -10.88 -14.15
C CYS A 267 -9.65 -10.08 -14.78
N ILE A 268 -9.64 -8.76 -14.55
CA ILE A 268 -10.66 -7.82 -15.02
C ILE A 268 -9.96 -6.64 -15.68
N MET A 269 -10.35 -6.29 -16.91
CA MET A 269 -9.83 -5.08 -17.54
C MET A 269 -10.40 -3.81 -16.91
N ILE A 270 -9.52 -2.87 -16.58
CA ILE A 270 -9.87 -1.60 -15.93
C ILE A 270 -9.92 -0.46 -16.95
N THR A 271 -9.01 -0.46 -17.93
CA THR A 271 -9.04 0.57 -18.97
C THR A 271 -10.28 0.39 -19.86
N GLY A 272 -11.26 1.28 -19.67
CA GLY A 272 -12.48 1.33 -20.46
C GLY A 272 -12.26 1.83 -21.87
N GLY A 273 -13.09 1.33 -22.79
CA GLY A 273 -13.14 1.79 -24.17
C GLY A 273 -13.54 3.26 -24.28
N ARG A 274 -12.89 4.00 -25.19
CA ARG A 274 -13.14 5.44 -25.41
C ARG A 274 -12.73 5.89 -26.80
N LEU A 275 -13.10 7.13 -27.13
CA LEU A 275 -12.60 7.81 -28.32
C LEU A 275 -11.10 8.11 -28.13
N ILE A 276 -10.27 7.77 -29.11
CA ILE A 276 -8.82 8.00 -29.16
C ILE A 276 -8.46 8.85 -30.38
N ALA A 277 -7.33 9.55 -30.30
CA ALA A 277 -6.76 10.29 -31.40
C ALA A 277 -5.51 9.60 -31.97
N PRO A 278 -5.12 9.92 -33.21
CA PRO A 278 -3.85 9.47 -33.77
C PRO A 278 -2.66 9.86 -32.87
N ASN A 279 -1.77 8.91 -32.62
CA ASN A 279 -0.61 8.99 -31.73
C ASN A 279 -0.91 9.24 -30.25
N GLU A 280 -2.18 9.22 -29.83
CA GLU A 280 -2.51 9.23 -28.41
C GLU A 280 -2.04 7.93 -27.76
N ARG A 281 -1.36 8.04 -26.61
CA ARG A 281 -0.87 6.90 -25.81
C ARG A 281 -1.75 6.76 -24.57
N ILE A 282 -2.33 5.57 -24.38
CA ILE A 282 -3.23 5.25 -23.27
C ILE A 282 -2.62 4.09 -22.51
N ALA A 283 -2.36 4.24 -21.21
CA ALA A 283 -1.95 3.10 -20.40
C ALA A 283 -3.12 2.12 -20.27
N LEU A 284 -2.81 0.85 -20.46
CA LEU A 284 -3.71 -0.26 -20.33
C LEU A 284 -3.50 -0.90 -18.97
N GLU A 285 -4.57 -1.00 -18.20
CA GLU A 285 -4.57 -1.49 -16.83
C GLU A 285 -5.62 -2.59 -16.69
N ALA A 286 -5.26 -3.63 -15.95
CA ALA A 286 -6.11 -4.74 -15.56
C ALA A 286 -5.77 -5.12 -14.12
N PHE A 287 -6.75 -5.68 -13.40
CA PHE A 287 -6.53 -6.26 -12.09
C PHE A 287 -6.50 -7.77 -12.21
N ALA A 288 -5.53 -8.41 -11.56
CA ALA A 288 -5.50 -9.84 -11.37
C ALA A 288 -6.03 -10.16 -9.96
N LEU A 289 -6.79 -11.24 -9.86
CA LEU A 289 -7.42 -11.68 -8.63
C LEU A 289 -7.06 -13.14 -8.34
N ASP A 290 -6.84 -13.46 -7.07
CA ASP A 290 -6.72 -14.83 -6.58
C ASP A 290 -8.10 -15.54 -6.48
N GLU A 291 -8.15 -16.72 -5.88
CA GLU A 291 -9.39 -17.49 -5.69
C GLU A 291 -10.37 -16.80 -4.72
N ASP A 292 -9.85 -16.03 -3.77
CA ASP A 292 -10.62 -15.32 -2.74
C ASP A 292 -11.10 -13.93 -3.22
N GLY A 293 -10.62 -13.49 -4.39
CA GLY A 293 -10.96 -12.19 -4.98
C GLY A 293 -10.05 -11.05 -4.53
N ASN A 294 -8.93 -11.34 -3.87
CA ASN A 294 -7.94 -10.33 -3.51
C ASN A 294 -7.10 -9.95 -4.72
N GLY A 295 -6.68 -8.68 -4.75
CA GLY A 295 -5.77 -8.17 -5.77
C GLY A 295 -4.36 -8.78 -5.67
N VAL A 296 -3.86 -9.36 -6.76
CA VAL A 296 -2.49 -9.90 -6.85
C VAL A 296 -1.67 -9.22 -7.92
N ALA A 297 -0.35 -9.16 -7.74
CA ALA A 297 0.56 -8.57 -8.70
C ALA A 297 0.58 -9.43 -9.97
N ALA A 298 0.52 -8.81 -11.15
CA ALA A 298 0.55 -9.55 -12.40
C ALA A 298 1.07 -8.70 -13.55
N SER A 299 1.55 -9.40 -14.58
CA SER A 299 1.83 -8.82 -15.89
C SER A 299 0.73 -9.21 -16.88
N PHE A 300 0.49 -8.35 -17.86
CA PHE A 300 -0.58 -8.55 -18.85
C PHE A 300 -0.05 -8.46 -20.27
N ILE A 301 -0.49 -9.38 -21.12
CA ILE A 301 -0.28 -9.33 -22.56
C ILE A 301 -1.53 -8.74 -23.20
N TRP A 302 -1.35 -7.58 -23.83
CA TRP A 302 -2.42 -6.84 -24.48
C TRP A 302 -2.51 -7.16 -25.97
N SER A 303 -3.73 -7.17 -26.49
CA SER A 303 -3.98 -7.35 -27.92
C SER A 303 -5.02 -6.37 -28.44
N SER A 304 -4.92 -6.02 -29.72
CA SER A 304 -5.86 -5.15 -30.43
C SER A 304 -6.31 -5.85 -31.70
N THR A 305 -7.62 -5.91 -31.96
CA THR A 305 -8.17 -6.58 -33.15
C THR A 305 -7.87 -5.83 -34.45
N ASN A 306 -7.52 -4.55 -34.39
CA ASN A 306 -7.14 -3.73 -35.55
C ASN A 306 -6.01 -2.74 -35.21
N SER A 307 -4.77 -3.14 -35.51
CA SER A 307 -3.57 -2.32 -35.26
C SER A 307 -3.48 -1.04 -36.09
N ALA A 308 -4.22 -0.93 -37.20
CA ALA A 308 -4.28 0.30 -37.99
C ALA A 308 -5.14 1.40 -37.33
N VAL A 309 -6.10 0.98 -36.50
CA VAL A 309 -6.94 1.87 -35.67
C VAL A 309 -6.21 2.19 -34.37
N ALA A 310 -5.67 1.19 -33.68
CA ALA A 310 -4.81 1.38 -32.52
C ALA A 310 -3.89 0.16 -32.32
N ALA A 311 -2.60 0.39 -32.15
CA ALA A 311 -1.59 -0.64 -31.93
C ALA A 311 -1.25 -0.78 -30.44
N ILE A 312 -0.79 -1.97 -30.04
CA ILE A 312 -0.26 -2.22 -28.69
C ILE A 312 1.25 -1.97 -28.71
N ASP A 313 1.74 -1.22 -27.71
CA ASP A 313 3.16 -0.92 -27.46
C ASP A 313 3.43 -1.15 -25.96
N GLY A 314 3.83 -2.37 -25.60
CA GLY A 314 3.92 -2.82 -24.21
C GLY A 314 2.56 -2.71 -23.50
N ASN A 315 2.52 -1.94 -22.40
CA ASN A 315 1.31 -1.65 -21.64
C ASN A 315 0.54 -0.43 -22.16
N TYR A 316 0.80 0.02 -23.39
CA TYR A 316 0.13 1.17 -23.97
C TYR A 316 -0.67 0.80 -25.22
N LEU A 317 -1.86 1.37 -25.35
CA LEU A 317 -2.59 1.49 -26.60
C LEU A 317 -2.17 2.79 -27.29
N VAL A 318 -1.71 2.70 -28.53
CA VAL A 318 -1.29 3.84 -29.33
C VAL A 318 -2.24 4.02 -30.50
N GLY A 319 -2.92 5.17 -30.58
CA GLY A 319 -3.85 5.47 -31.66
C GLY A 319 -3.16 5.50 -33.03
N GLY A 320 -3.66 4.74 -34.00
CA GLY A 320 -3.20 4.75 -35.38
C GLY A 320 -3.71 5.94 -36.19
N THR A 321 -3.38 5.99 -37.47
CA THR A 321 -3.90 7.04 -38.38
C THR A 321 -5.24 6.66 -39.01
N GLY A 322 -5.63 5.39 -38.95
CA GLY A 322 -6.90 4.91 -39.49
C GLY A 322 -8.06 5.23 -38.56
N ALA A 323 -9.11 5.86 -39.10
CA ALA A 323 -10.38 5.98 -38.39
C ALA A 323 -11.08 4.60 -38.33
N GLY A 324 -11.78 4.32 -37.25
CA GLY A 324 -12.52 3.07 -37.06
C GLY A 324 -12.56 2.63 -35.61
N THR A 325 -12.97 1.39 -35.37
CA THR A 325 -13.01 0.78 -34.04
C THR A 325 -12.03 -0.38 -33.93
N THR A 326 -11.51 -0.58 -32.73
CA THR A 326 -10.75 -1.78 -32.37
C THR A 326 -11.22 -2.26 -31.00
N GLU A 327 -11.20 -3.57 -30.83
CA GLU A 327 -11.46 -4.21 -29.54
C GLU A 327 -10.10 -4.57 -28.93
N VAL A 328 -9.90 -4.15 -27.69
CA VAL A 328 -8.71 -4.46 -26.90
C VAL A 328 -9.08 -5.51 -25.86
N SER A 329 -8.20 -6.49 -25.67
CA SER A 329 -8.30 -7.51 -24.65
C SER A 329 -6.95 -7.76 -23.99
N ALA A 330 -6.99 -8.30 -22.77
CA ALA A 330 -5.81 -8.67 -21.99
C ALA A 330 -5.82 -10.17 -21.65
N VAL A 331 -4.63 -10.73 -21.55
CA VAL A 331 -4.36 -12.08 -21.05
C VAL A 331 -3.31 -11.96 -19.95
N LEU A 332 -3.43 -12.76 -18.90
CA LEU A 332 -2.37 -12.85 -17.89
C LEU A 332 -1.07 -13.38 -18.51
N ALA A 333 0.05 -12.75 -18.16
CA ALA A 333 1.38 -13.17 -18.58
C ALA A 333 1.95 -14.16 -17.54
N GLY A 334 2.57 -15.25 -18.02
CA GLY A 334 3.08 -16.33 -17.15
C GLY A 334 1.96 -17.30 -16.73
N GLY A 335 2.22 -18.61 -16.85
CA GLY A 335 1.22 -19.66 -16.57
C GLY A 335 0.25 -19.95 -17.73
N ASP A 336 -0.87 -20.60 -17.40
CA ASP A 336 -1.94 -20.89 -18.37
C ASP A 336 -2.66 -19.59 -18.77
N PRO A 337 -2.93 -19.35 -20.07
CA PRO A 337 -3.47 -18.09 -20.55
C PRO A 337 -4.93 -17.88 -20.09
N ILE A 338 -5.10 -17.17 -18.98
CA ILE A 338 -6.40 -16.72 -18.48
C ILE A 338 -6.78 -15.43 -19.23
N GLN A 339 -7.87 -15.49 -19.99
CA GLN A 339 -8.45 -14.32 -20.64
C GLN A 339 -9.10 -13.43 -19.59
N CYS A 340 -8.73 -12.16 -19.55
CA CYS A 340 -9.37 -11.23 -18.64
C CYS A 340 -10.83 -11.01 -19.02
N ASN A 341 -11.66 -10.90 -18.00
CA ASN A 341 -13.05 -10.53 -18.16
C ASN A 341 -13.13 -9.07 -18.63
N GLY A 342 -14.08 -8.82 -19.54
CA GLY A 342 -14.26 -7.54 -20.19
C GLY A 342 -13.46 -7.41 -21.48
N ARG A 343 -14.00 -6.59 -22.38
CA ARG A 343 -13.35 -6.14 -23.61
C ARG A 343 -13.69 -4.67 -23.81
N SER A 344 -12.70 -3.91 -24.25
CA SER A 344 -12.83 -2.45 -24.37
C SER A 344 -12.77 -2.06 -25.83
N THR A 345 -13.86 -1.47 -26.31
CA THR A 345 -13.93 -0.94 -27.68
C THR A 345 -13.40 0.48 -27.70
N PHE A 346 -12.32 0.68 -28.45
CA PHE A 346 -11.75 2.00 -28.70
C PHE A 346 -12.12 2.46 -30.10
N THR A 347 -12.55 3.71 -30.21
CA THR A 347 -12.88 4.35 -31.49
C THR A 347 -11.79 5.36 -31.81
N ASN A 348 -11.10 5.21 -32.92
CA ASN A 348 -10.21 6.25 -33.43
C ASN A 348 -10.98 7.13 -34.41
N SER A 349 -11.03 8.43 -34.10
CA SER A 349 -11.68 9.43 -34.96
C SER A 349 -10.84 9.83 -36.18
N GLY A 350 -9.62 9.30 -36.30
CA GLY A 350 -8.69 9.60 -37.37
C GLY A 350 -8.11 11.02 -37.28
N LEU A 351 -7.39 11.40 -38.33
CA LEU A 351 -6.78 12.72 -38.45
C LEU A 351 -7.84 13.81 -38.52
N VAL A 352 -7.62 14.92 -37.79
CA VAL A 352 -8.48 16.10 -37.88
C VAL A 352 -8.28 16.78 -39.25
N PRO A 353 -9.34 16.92 -40.08
CA PRO A 353 -9.28 17.64 -41.36
C PRO A 353 -8.77 19.06 -41.16
N GLY A 354 -7.92 19.61 -42.05
CA GLY A 354 -7.14 20.85 -41.85
C GLY A 354 -7.90 22.14 -41.51
N ASP A 355 -9.19 22.16 -41.82
CA ASP A 355 -10.12 23.29 -41.77
C ASP A 355 -11.10 23.24 -40.59
N VAL A 356 -11.02 22.21 -39.74
CA VAL A 356 -11.90 22.07 -38.56
C VAL A 356 -11.13 22.05 -37.24
N ILE A 357 -11.83 22.32 -36.15
CA ILE A 357 -11.42 22.03 -34.77
C ILE A 357 -12.33 20.91 -34.26
N ARG A 358 -11.74 19.92 -33.61
CA ARG A 358 -12.44 18.84 -32.91
C ARG A 358 -12.31 19.04 -31.41
N VAL A 359 -13.43 19.05 -30.72
CA VAL A 359 -13.50 19.10 -29.25
C VAL A 359 -14.18 17.83 -28.75
N VAL A 360 -13.58 17.17 -27.77
CA VAL A 360 -14.13 15.99 -27.11
C VAL A 360 -14.33 16.33 -25.64
N ALA A 361 -15.59 16.40 -25.20
CA ALA A 361 -15.94 16.56 -23.80
C ALA A 361 -16.02 15.19 -23.12
N LEU A 362 -15.40 15.08 -21.95
CA LEU A 362 -15.31 13.84 -21.19
C LEU A 362 -15.74 14.08 -19.74
N ASP A 363 -16.26 13.06 -19.09
CA ASP A 363 -16.40 13.02 -17.64
C ASP A 363 -15.02 12.92 -16.98
N MET A 364 -14.68 13.85 -16.09
CA MET A 364 -13.35 13.92 -15.46
C MET A 364 -13.02 12.71 -14.57
N GLU A 365 -14.02 12.15 -13.90
CA GLU A 365 -13.82 11.06 -12.94
C GLU A 365 -13.70 9.72 -13.66
N THR A 366 -14.60 9.46 -14.61
CA THR A 366 -14.74 8.17 -15.29
C THR A 366 -14.03 8.11 -16.64
N GLY A 367 -13.68 9.27 -17.23
CA GLY A 367 -13.10 9.37 -18.56
C GLY A 367 -14.07 9.05 -19.71
N ARG A 368 -15.36 8.85 -19.42
CA ARG A 368 -16.39 8.51 -20.41
C ARG A 368 -16.77 9.71 -21.26
N PRO A 369 -17.22 9.51 -22.52
CA PRO A 369 -17.73 10.60 -23.34
C PRO A 369 -18.94 11.31 -22.72
N LEU A 370 -18.95 12.64 -22.82
CA LEU A 370 -20.05 13.46 -22.32
C LEU A 370 -20.96 13.88 -23.48
N SER A 371 -22.05 13.14 -23.68
CA SER A 371 -23.09 13.46 -24.68
C SER A 371 -23.97 14.62 -24.25
N GLY A 372 -24.40 15.46 -25.20
CA GLY A 372 -25.33 16.56 -24.94
C GLY A 372 -24.71 17.80 -24.28
N ALA A 373 -23.38 17.88 -24.16
CA ALA A 373 -22.70 19.08 -23.67
C ALA A 373 -22.69 20.16 -24.75
N GLN A 374 -23.01 21.39 -24.37
CA GLN A 374 -22.86 22.55 -25.24
C GLN A 374 -21.41 23.04 -25.17
N VAL A 375 -20.76 23.08 -26.32
CA VAL A 375 -19.40 23.59 -26.49
C VAL A 375 -19.46 24.90 -27.26
N GLU A 376 -18.72 25.90 -26.82
CA GLU A 376 -18.68 27.24 -27.40
C GLU A 376 -17.23 27.64 -27.72
N ILE A 377 -17.00 28.16 -28.94
CA ILE A 377 -15.73 28.74 -29.40
C ILE A 377 -16.03 30.06 -30.13
N GLY A 378 -15.72 31.19 -29.49
CA GLY A 378 -16.12 32.50 -29.99
C GLY A 378 -17.64 32.59 -30.19
N ASP A 379 -18.09 32.89 -31.41
CA ASP A 379 -19.52 32.93 -31.74
C ASP A 379 -20.09 31.56 -32.18
N GLN A 380 -19.24 30.54 -32.34
CA GLN A 380 -19.66 29.21 -32.75
C GLN A 380 -20.14 28.39 -31.55
N GLN A 381 -21.18 27.59 -31.75
CA GLN A 381 -21.71 26.68 -30.74
C GLN A 381 -22.07 25.33 -31.38
N ALA A 382 -21.77 24.24 -30.67
CA ALA A 382 -22.17 22.90 -31.05
C ALA A 382 -22.52 22.06 -29.82
N THR A 383 -23.33 21.02 -30.01
CA THR A 383 -23.63 20.03 -28.96
C THR A 383 -22.85 18.76 -29.24
N THR A 384 -22.26 18.17 -28.21
CA THR A 384 -21.54 16.91 -28.32
C THR A 384 -22.49 15.74 -28.62
N ASP A 385 -22.03 14.82 -29.46
CA ASP A 385 -22.71 13.56 -29.75
C ASP A 385 -22.46 12.48 -28.67
N ASP A 386 -22.89 11.25 -28.92
CA ASP A 386 -22.73 10.11 -28.00
C ASP A 386 -21.27 9.73 -27.74
N GLU A 387 -20.35 10.19 -28.59
CA GLU A 387 -18.90 10.02 -28.45
C GLU A 387 -18.25 11.25 -27.80
N GLY A 388 -19.06 12.18 -27.29
CA GLY A 388 -18.63 13.40 -26.63
C GLY A 388 -18.01 14.41 -27.61
N LEU A 389 -18.19 14.22 -28.91
CA LEU A 389 -17.50 14.94 -29.97
C LEU A 389 -18.33 16.11 -30.49
N ALA A 390 -17.68 17.26 -30.67
CA ALA A 390 -18.20 18.43 -31.35
C ALA A 390 -17.18 18.96 -32.37
N LEU A 391 -17.65 19.38 -33.55
CA LEU A 391 -16.82 19.94 -34.62
C LEU A 391 -17.12 21.42 -34.83
N PHE A 392 -16.07 22.18 -35.12
CA PHE A 392 -16.11 23.62 -35.32
C PHE A 392 -15.31 24.00 -36.55
N GLU A 393 -15.66 25.14 -37.15
CA GLU A 393 -14.82 25.77 -38.18
C GLU A 393 -13.53 26.28 -37.53
N ARG A 394 -12.41 26.19 -38.26
CA ARG A 394 -11.11 26.64 -37.79
C ARG A 394 -11.13 28.14 -37.43
N VAL A 395 -10.57 28.43 -36.25
CA VAL A 395 -10.25 29.79 -35.79
C VAL A 395 -8.75 30.04 -35.96
N GLU A 396 -8.37 31.22 -36.44
CA GLU A 396 -6.98 31.63 -36.57
C GLU A 396 -6.47 32.24 -35.25
N GLY A 397 -5.26 31.85 -34.83
CA GLY A 397 -4.66 32.28 -33.57
C GLY A 397 -5.20 31.52 -32.35
N ALA A 398 -4.86 32.03 -31.16
CA ALA A 398 -5.33 31.48 -29.90
C ALA A 398 -6.80 31.83 -29.64
N TYR A 399 -7.55 30.88 -29.08
CA TYR A 399 -8.98 31.03 -28.80
C TYR A 399 -9.35 30.51 -27.41
N GLU A 400 -10.61 30.75 -27.03
CA GLU A 400 -11.22 30.22 -25.82
C GLU A 400 -12.23 29.13 -26.21
N VAL A 401 -12.26 28.05 -25.42
CA VAL A 401 -13.26 26.98 -25.53
C VAL A 401 -13.97 26.81 -24.19
N SER A 402 -15.30 26.82 -24.22
CA SER A 402 -16.13 26.61 -23.03
C SER A 402 -17.02 25.38 -23.20
N VAL A 403 -17.19 24.60 -22.14
CA VAL A 403 -18.03 23.40 -22.09
C VAL A 403 -19.04 23.54 -20.97
N PHE A 404 -20.30 23.25 -21.31
CA PHE A 404 -21.43 23.40 -20.43
C PHE A 404 -22.36 22.20 -20.50
N HIS A 405 -22.72 21.66 -19.33
CA HIS A 405 -23.70 20.59 -19.24
C HIS A 405 -24.57 20.72 -17.98
N PRO A 406 -25.88 20.38 -18.01
CA PRO A 406 -26.77 20.52 -16.86
C PRO A 406 -26.38 19.67 -15.64
N ALA A 407 -25.73 18.52 -15.85
CA ALA A 407 -25.30 17.60 -14.79
C ALA A 407 -23.84 17.77 -14.34
N TYR A 408 -23.09 18.72 -14.91
CA TYR A 408 -21.65 18.89 -14.64
C TYR A 408 -21.32 20.34 -14.26
N ASN A 409 -20.12 20.55 -13.73
CA ASN A 409 -19.55 21.88 -13.58
C ASN A 409 -19.22 22.49 -14.95
N TYR A 410 -18.87 23.76 -14.96
CA TYR A 410 -18.48 24.46 -16.19
C TYR A 410 -16.97 24.50 -16.31
N LEU A 411 -16.49 24.35 -17.54
CA LEU A 411 -15.07 24.42 -17.85
C LEU A 411 -14.86 25.40 -18.99
N THR A 412 -13.92 26.31 -18.82
CA THR A 412 -13.40 27.17 -19.87
C THR A 412 -11.88 27.05 -19.93
N VAL A 413 -11.32 26.97 -21.14
CA VAL A 413 -9.88 27.01 -21.35
C VAL A 413 -9.53 28.12 -22.33
N GLN A 414 -8.64 29.01 -21.92
CA GLN A 414 -8.18 30.18 -22.67
C GLN A 414 -6.81 29.95 -23.27
N GLY A 415 -6.53 30.62 -24.40
CA GLY A 415 -5.22 30.57 -25.04
C GLY A 415 -4.95 29.27 -25.81
N VAL A 416 -6.00 28.57 -26.23
CA VAL A 416 -5.89 27.30 -26.95
C VAL A 416 -5.54 27.57 -28.42
N GLU A 417 -4.54 26.87 -28.94
CA GLU A 417 -4.15 26.89 -30.36
C GLU A 417 -4.25 25.48 -31.00
N ALA A 418 -4.50 24.47 -30.18
CA ALA A 418 -4.73 23.09 -30.60
C ALA A 418 -5.95 23.00 -31.51
N ARG A 419 -6.04 21.92 -32.31
CA ARG A 419 -7.19 21.66 -33.18
C ARG A 419 -7.90 20.36 -32.86
N ASP A 420 -7.28 19.55 -32.01
CA ASP A 420 -7.83 18.31 -31.50
C ASP A 420 -7.74 18.37 -29.98
N ILE A 421 -8.88 18.62 -29.33
CA ILE A 421 -8.96 19.06 -27.94
C ILE A 421 -9.76 18.05 -27.14
N ARG A 422 -9.27 17.69 -25.95
CA ARG A 422 -9.99 16.92 -24.94
C ARG A 422 -10.21 17.78 -23.70
N LEU A 423 -11.45 17.86 -23.26
CA LEU A 423 -11.86 18.69 -22.12
C LEU A 423 -12.58 17.81 -21.09
N PRO A 424 -11.89 17.39 -20.01
CA PRO A 424 -12.52 16.66 -18.92
C PRO A 424 -13.30 17.64 -18.03
N VAL A 425 -14.60 17.39 -17.87
CA VAL A 425 -15.51 18.21 -17.07
C VAL A 425 -15.86 17.43 -15.82
N SER A 426 -15.65 18.04 -14.65
CA SER A 426 -15.99 17.43 -13.36
C SER A 426 -17.51 17.35 -13.18
N PRO A 427 -18.05 16.25 -12.63
CA PRO A 427 -19.44 16.17 -12.20
C PRO A 427 -19.82 17.32 -11.27
N ARG A 428 -21.11 17.64 -11.22
CA ARG A 428 -21.63 18.74 -10.42
C ARG A 428 -21.23 18.59 -8.95
N SER A 429 -20.55 19.59 -8.40
CA SER A 429 -20.25 19.66 -6.95
C SER A 429 -21.51 19.95 -6.13
N GLY A 430 -21.56 19.50 -4.88
CA GLY A 430 -22.72 19.73 -3.99
C GLY A 430 -23.79 18.66 -4.16
N SER A 431 -25.01 19.04 -4.56
CA SER A 431 -26.20 18.15 -4.65
C SER A 431 -26.16 17.06 -5.74
N GLY A 432 -25.04 16.92 -6.45
CA GLY A 432 -24.84 15.87 -7.45
C GLY A 432 -24.77 14.46 -6.83
N PRO A 433 -24.96 13.39 -7.64
CA PRO A 433 -24.74 12.03 -7.19
C PRO A 433 -23.34 11.82 -6.58
N ALA A 434 -23.25 10.96 -5.57
CA ALA A 434 -22.01 10.60 -4.90
C ALA A 434 -21.81 9.08 -4.91
N ALA A 435 -20.56 8.64 -4.96
CA ALA A 435 -20.20 7.24 -4.80
C ALA A 435 -19.39 7.07 -3.51
N GLY A 436 -19.26 5.84 -3.02
CA GLY A 436 -18.56 5.57 -1.79
C GLY A 436 -18.86 4.16 -1.27
N PHE A 437 -18.41 3.90 -0.05
CA PHE A 437 -18.64 2.67 0.69
C PHE A 437 -18.59 2.95 2.20
N THR A 438 -19.18 2.05 2.98
CA THR A 438 -19.10 2.06 4.45
C THR A 438 -18.51 0.75 4.94
N GLY A 439 -18.10 0.68 6.20
CA GLY A 439 -17.62 -0.58 6.77
C GLY A 439 -16.83 -0.38 8.05
N SER A 440 -16.14 -1.43 8.46
CA SER A 440 -15.29 -1.49 9.64
C SER A 440 -13.93 -2.10 9.30
N PHE A 441 -12.97 -1.96 10.22
CA PHE A 441 -11.68 -2.62 10.05
C PHE A 441 -11.70 -4.00 10.71
N ASP A 442 -11.33 -5.04 9.96
CA ASP A 442 -10.93 -6.32 10.52
C ASP A 442 -9.49 -6.20 11.04
N LEU A 443 -9.37 -6.20 12.37
CA LEU A 443 -8.12 -6.00 13.09
C LEU A 443 -7.41 -7.31 13.45
N SER A 444 -7.83 -8.44 12.87
CA SER A 444 -7.30 -9.77 13.20
C SER A 444 -5.86 -9.99 12.74
N GLN A 445 -5.43 -9.28 11.71
CA GLN A 445 -4.10 -9.39 11.07
C GLN A 445 -3.16 -8.22 11.41
N LEU A 446 -3.54 -7.35 12.35
CA LEU A 446 -2.69 -6.22 12.72
C LEU A 446 -1.41 -6.65 13.43
N ASN A 447 -0.31 -6.01 13.06
CA ASN A 447 1.02 -6.17 13.65
C ASN A 447 1.26 -5.25 14.85
N THR A 448 0.36 -4.31 15.11
CA THR A 448 0.44 -3.37 16.24
C THR A 448 -0.34 -3.86 17.46
N SER A 449 0.13 -3.53 18.66
CA SER A 449 -0.54 -3.82 19.93
C SER A 449 -0.98 -2.54 20.65
N GLY A 450 -2.05 -2.61 21.45
CA GLY A 450 -2.60 -1.44 22.14
C GLY A 450 -4.07 -1.60 22.55
N ASP A 451 -4.55 -0.64 23.33
CA ASP A 451 -5.92 -0.66 23.88
C ASP A 451 -6.92 0.13 23.01
N ILE A 452 -6.44 1.07 22.20
CA ILE A 452 -7.24 1.94 21.34
C ILE A 452 -6.97 1.58 19.89
N ASN A 453 -8.02 1.24 19.14
CA ASN A 453 -7.93 1.07 17.70
C ASN A 453 -8.15 2.42 17.04
N VAL A 454 -7.25 2.78 16.13
CA VAL A 454 -7.35 3.98 15.30
C VAL A 454 -7.18 3.55 13.86
N GLY A 455 -7.99 4.10 12.97
CA GLY A 455 -7.82 3.84 11.55
C GLY A 455 -8.40 4.95 10.69
N LEU A 456 -7.93 5.01 9.45
CA LEU A 456 -8.38 5.93 8.42
C LEU A 456 -8.62 5.13 7.15
N ALA A 457 -9.85 5.13 6.67
CA ALA A 457 -10.24 4.53 5.39
C ALA A 457 -10.54 5.61 4.35
N GLY A 458 -10.27 5.30 3.08
CA GLY A 458 -10.59 6.16 1.97
C GLY A 458 -10.73 5.40 0.66
N ALA A 459 -11.09 6.13 -0.39
CA ALA A 459 -11.09 5.63 -1.76
C ALA A 459 -9.96 6.27 -2.55
N SER A 460 -9.52 5.61 -3.62
CA SER A 460 -8.56 6.17 -4.55
C SER A 460 -9.08 7.50 -5.14
N VAL A 461 -8.23 8.52 -5.15
CA VAL A 461 -8.60 9.87 -5.57
C VAL A 461 -8.59 9.91 -7.09
N ALA A 462 -9.79 9.97 -7.67
CA ALA A 462 -9.96 10.02 -9.11
C ALA A 462 -9.55 11.37 -9.71
N GLY A 463 -9.15 11.33 -10.97
CA GLY A 463 -8.81 12.53 -11.73
C GLY A 463 -7.40 13.02 -11.43
N ASP A 464 -7.27 14.29 -11.11
CA ASP A 464 -6.01 15.01 -11.03
C ASP A 464 -5.54 15.25 -9.58
N LEU A 465 -4.24 15.12 -9.32
CA LEU A 465 -3.60 15.42 -8.02
C LEU A 465 -3.79 16.90 -7.59
N LEU A 466 -4.04 17.82 -8.54
CA LEU A 466 -4.36 19.23 -8.24
C LEU A 466 -5.72 19.42 -7.55
N ASP A 467 -6.58 18.41 -7.60
CA ASP A 467 -7.85 18.41 -6.90
C ASP A 467 -7.80 17.63 -5.59
N LEU A 468 -6.62 17.16 -5.16
CA LEU A 468 -6.48 16.61 -3.82
C LEU A 468 -6.62 17.74 -2.78
N ASP A 469 -7.52 17.52 -1.83
CA ASP A 469 -7.64 18.29 -0.60
C ASP A 469 -7.78 17.31 0.58
N LEU A 470 -7.63 17.81 1.81
CA LEU A 470 -7.74 16.97 3.00
C LEU A 470 -9.14 16.36 3.17
N THR A 471 -10.20 17.04 2.72
CA THR A 471 -11.56 16.52 2.80
C THR A 471 -11.77 15.31 1.90
N ARG A 472 -11.18 15.27 0.71
CA ARG A 472 -11.18 14.09 -0.18
C ARG A 472 -10.36 12.94 0.37
N LEU A 473 -9.33 13.23 1.17
CA LEU A 473 -8.49 12.21 1.79
C LEU A 473 -9.13 11.64 3.07
N LEU A 474 -9.77 12.49 3.87
CA LEU A 474 -10.26 12.14 5.22
C LEU A 474 -11.78 11.88 5.27
N GLY A 475 -12.54 12.37 4.29
CA GLY A 475 -14.00 12.27 4.22
C GLY A 475 -14.75 13.46 4.82
N ASP A 476 -16.09 13.43 4.69
CA ASP A 476 -17.00 14.42 5.29
C ASP A 476 -16.87 14.47 6.82
N THR A 477 -17.27 15.56 7.46
CA THR A 477 -17.20 15.68 8.92
C THR A 477 -18.39 15.00 9.59
N PHE A 478 -18.12 14.14 10.58
CA PHE A 478 -19.09 13.46 11.44
C PHE A 478 -18.89 13.92 12.88
N THR A 479 -19.97 14.37 13.52
CA THR A 479 -19.96 14.68 14.95
C THR A 479 -19.94 13.38 15.74
N THR A 480 -18.87 13.18 16.51
CA THR A 480 -18.65 11.95 17.27
C THR A 480 -18.67 12.25 18.76
N ARG A 481 -19.58 11.59 19.48
CA ARG A 481 -19.69 11.68 20.94
C ARG A 481 -18.58 10.83 21.58
N ILE A 482 -17.58 11.46 22.18
CA ILE A 482 -16.55 10.77 22.96
C ILE A 482 -16.95 10.85 24.44
N GLU A 483 -17.38 9.71 25.01
CA GLU A 483 -17.72 9.61 26.43
C GLU A 483 -16.61 8.93 27.21
N ILE A 484 -16.06 9.62 28.20
CA ILE A 484 -15.08 9.07 29.13
C ILE A 484 -15.79 8.82 30.46
N PRO A 485 -15.95 7.56 30.91
CA PRO A 485 -16.66 7.27 32.14
C PRO A 485 -16.03 7.99 33.34
N GLY A 486 -16.83 8.80 34.04
CA GLY A 486 -16.39 9.62 35.16
C GLY A 486 -15.91 11.04 34.81
N MET A 487 -15.68 11.37 33.53
CA MET A 487 -15.31 12.71 33.06
C MET A 487 -16.38 13.38 32.17
N GLY A 488 -17.42 12.64 31.77
CA GLY A 488 -18.49 13.12 30.91
C GLY A 488 -18.22 12.86 29.43
N GLY A 489 -19.07 13.40 28.57
CA GLY A 489 -18.95 13.27 27.12
C GLY A 489 -18.78 14.62 26.43
N ALA A 490 -18.01 14.63 25.35
CA ALA A 490 -17.83 15.78 24.47
C ALA A 490 -18.11 15.37 23.02
N ASP A 491 -18.68 16.29 22.25
CA ASP A 491 -18.92 16.09 20.82
C ASP A 491 -17.71 16.63 20.05
N VAL A 492 -17.09 15.78 19.24
CA VAL A 492 -15.86 16.09 18.49
C VAL A 492 -16.11 15.86 17.00
N PRO A 493 -15.84 16.85 16.13
CA PRO A 493 -15.93 16.64 14.68
C PRO A 493 -14.76 15.76 14.23
N LEU A 494 -15.08 14.57 13.73
CA LEU A 494 -14.11 13.63 13.17
C LEU A 494 -14.40 13.40 11.69
N PRO A 495 -13.37 13.23 10.83
CA PRO A 495 -13.60 12.87 9.44
C PRO A 495 -14.30 11.52 9.27
N GLY A 496 -15.07 11.37 8.19
CA GLY A 496 -15.90 10.21 7.91
C GLY A 496 -15.09 8.94 7.71
N GLY A 497 -13.89 9.04 7.15
CA GLY A 497 -12.95 7.94 7.02
C GLY A 497 -12.28 7.52 8.33
N LEU A 498 -12.26 8.39 9.35
CA LEU A 498 -11.58 8.12 10.62
C LEU A 498 -12.43 7.23 11.53
N VAL A 499 -11.83 6.21 12.11
CA VAL A 499 -12.41 5.41 13.20
C VAL A 499 -11.51 5.49 14.44
N ALA A 500 -12.14 5.46 15.60
CA ALA A 500 -11.47 5.42 16.88
C ALA A 500 -12.37 4.71 17.90
N TYR A 501 -11.92 3.60 18.46
CA TYR A 501 -12.67 2.85 19.47
C TYR A 501 -11.74 1.91 20.24
N GLY A 502 -12.12 1.50 21.45
CA GLY A 502 -11.31 0.58 22.24
C GLY A 502 -11.55 0.71 23.73
N ARG A 503 -10.50 0.56 24.53
CA ARG A 503 -10.56 0.66 25.99
C ARG A 503 -9.56 1.67 26.52
N LEU A 504 -9.99 2.50 27.47
CA LEU A 504 -9.18 3.48 28.17
C LEU A 504 -9.10 3.11 29.65
N GLY A 505 -7.95 2.59 30.11
CA GLY A 505 -7.80 2.17 31.51
C GLY A 505 -8.85 1.14 31.95
N GLY A 506 -9.28 0.25 31.04
CA GLY A 506 -10.33 -0.76 31.28
C GLY A 506 -11.76 -0.30 31.02
N LEU A 507 -11.99 0.98 30.69
CA LEU A 507 -13.30 1.53 30.34
C LEU A 507 -13.50 1.51 28.83
N GLN A 508 -14.64 1.04 28.35
CA GLN A 508 -14.93 1.00 26.91
C GLN A 508 -15.21 2.40 26.35
N ILE A 509 -14.53 2.76 25.26
CA ILE A 509 -14.74 3.98 24.47
C ILE A 509 -15.15 3.55 23.07
N ASP A 510 -16.42 3.76 22.74
CA ASP A 510 -16.95 3.54 21.40
C ASP A 510 -17.23 4.90 20.75
N ALA A 511 -16.18 5.59 20.30
CA ALA A 511 -16.37 6.87 19.63
C ALA A 511 -16.94 6.64 18.23
N LYS A 512 -16.21 5.94 17.35
CA LYS A 512 -16.66 5.64 15.99
C LYS A 512 -16.00 4.36 15.47
N GLN A 513 -16.81 3.35 15.14
CA GLN A 513 -16.34 2.06 14.61
C GLN A 513 -16.53 1.93 13.09
N THR A 514 -17.54 2.63 12.55
CA THR A 514 -17.86 2.60 11.12
C THR A 514 -17.17 3.76 10.41
N TYR A 515 -16.47 3.50 9.32
CA TYR A 515 -16.05 4.54 8.39
C TYR A 515 -17.12 4.79 7.33
N TYR A 516 -17.17 6.02 6.86
CA TYR A 516 -18.07 6.54 5.83
C TYR A 516 -17.20 7.16 4.75
N VAL A 517 -16.89 6.38 3.72
CA VAL A 517 -15.98 6.80 2.66
C VAL A 517 -16.78 7.35 1.49
N GLN A 518 -16.44 8.57 1.08
CA GLN A 518 -16.89 9.14 -0.19
C GLN A 518 -15.77 9.02 -1.23
N GLY A 519 -16.13 8.67 -2.45
CA GLY A 519 -15.21 8.61 -3.58
C GLY A 519 -15.90 8.87 -4.92
N ALA A 520 -15.15 8.72 -6.00
CA ALA A 520 -15.66 8.87 -7.35
C ALA A 520 -16.18 7.54 -7.90
N ALA A 521 -17.21 7.57 -8.75
CA ALA A 521 -17.73 6.35 -9.37
C ALA A 521 -16.73 5.71 -10.35
N GLY A 522 -16.93 4.43 -10.66
CA GLY A 522 -16.08 3.63 -11.54
C GLY A 522 -15.19 2.64 -10.77
N ALA A 523 -14.21 2.07 -11.48
CA ALA A 523 -13.21 1.20 -10.86
C ALA A 523 -12.28 2.03 -9.97
N ARG A 524 -12.17 1.64 -8.70
CA ARG A 524 -11.45 2.34 -7.65
C ARG A 524 -10.76 1.33 -6.74
N LEU A 525 -9.89 1.83 -5.89
CA LEU A 525 -9.33 1.06 -4.78
C LEU A 525 -9.83 1.68 -3.48
N ALA A 526 -10.49 0.90 -2.66
CA ALA A 526 -10.55 1.21 -1.24
C ALA A 526 -9.16 1.04 -0.65
N TRP A 527 -8.77 1.92 0.25
CA TRP A 527 -7.53 1.84 1.00
C TRP A 527 -7.81 2.14 2.47
N GLY A 528 -6.97 1.64 3.35
CA GLY A 528 -7.09 1.95 4.77
C GLY A 528 -5.79 1.75 5.52
N LEU A 529 -5.57 2.61 6.51
CA LEU A 529 -4.49 2.54 7.47
C LEU A 529 -5.10 2.29 8.84
N ALA A 530 -4.78 1.18 9.51
CA ALA A 530 -5.26 0.96 10.88
C ALA A 530 -4.19 0.34 11.78
N GLY A 531 -4.29 0.66 13.06
CA GLY A 531 -3.42 0.13 14.08
C GLY A 531 -4.04 0.20 15.47
N ARG A 532 -3.41 -0.52 16.40
CA ARG A 532 -3.67 -0.45 17.83
C ARG A 532 -2.63 0.48 18.44
N VAL A 533 -3.10 1.37 19.28
CA VAL A 533 -2.31 2.38 19.98
C VAL A 533 -2.52 2.18 21.48
N PRO A 534 -1.46 2.00 22.28
CA PRO A 534 -1.59 1.98 23.72
C PRO A 534 -2.11 3.32 24.24
N PHE A 535 -2.90 3.30 25.30
CA PHE A 535 -3.47 4.54 25.84
C PHE A 535 -2.40 5.57 26.24
N ARG A 536 -1.23 5.10 26.69
CA ARG A 536 -0.15 5.97 27.17
C ARG A 536 0.37 6.93 26.08
N ASP A 537 0.23 6.58 24.80
CA ASP A 537 0.64 7.38 23.65
C ASP A 537 -0.30 8.57 23.44
N LEU A 538 -1.60 8.34 23.65
CA LEU A 538 -2.64 9.35 23.50
C LEU A 538 -2.78 10.22 24.76
N LEU A 539 -2.15 9.82 25.86
CA LEU A 539 -2.19 10.52 27.14
C LEU A 539 -1.65 11.95 27.02
N SER A 540 -0.63 12.20 26.20
CA SER A 540 -0.13 13.55 25.91
C SER A 540 -1.21 14.42 25.24
N VAL A 541 -1.92 13.86 24.25
CA VAL A 541 -3.04 14.50 23.55
C VAL A 541 -4.21 14.80 24.50
N PHE A 542 -4.43 13.99 25.54
CA PHE A 542 -5.49 14.24 26.53
C PHE A 542 -5.07 15.15 27.70
N THR A 543 -3.81 15.08 28.14
CA THR A 543 -3.32 15.85 29.29
C THR A 543 -2.83 17.24 28.91
N SER A 544 -2.30 17.40 27.69
CA SER A 544 -1.90 18.66 27.07
C SER A 544 -2.53 18.72 25.67
N PRO A 545 -3.85 18.93 25.59
CA PRO A 545 -4.54 18.93 24.31
C PRO A 545 -3.96 19.98 23.37
N PRO A 546 -3.80 19.64 22.08
CA PRO A 546 -3.26 20.56 21.09
C PRO A 546 -4.07 21.85 21.06
N GLU A 547 -3.39 22.99 21.08
CA GLU A 547 -4.02 24.32 21.18
C GLU A 547 -4.73 24.71 19.87
N ASN A 548 -4.34 24.09 18.75
CA ASN A 548 -4.93 24.30 17.43
C ASN A 548 -4.79 23.05 16.55
N VAL A 549 -5.42 23.09 15.36
CA VAL A 549 -5.47 21.96 14.42
C VAL A 549 -4.10 21.59 13.86
N ASN A 550 -3.19 22.56 13.65
CA ASN A 550 -1.86 22.27 13.11
C ASN A 550 -1.03 21.43 14.09
N GLN A 551 -1.08 21.76 15.38
CA GLN A 551 -0.44 20.98 16.43
C GLN A 551 -1.06 19.58 16.54
N ALA A 552 -2.39 19.47 16.41
CA ALA A 552 -3.06 18.17 16.43
C ALA A 552 -2.60 17.28 15.25
N ILE A 553 -2.52 17.85 14.04
CA ILE A 553 -2.05 17.17 12.84
C ILE A 553 -0.59 16.73 12.98
N GLY A 554 0.28 17.63 13.47
CA GLY A 554 1.70 17.35 13.68
C GLY A 554 1.95 16.23 14.69
N VAL A 555 1.06 16.03 15.67
CA VAL A 555 1.18 14.95 16.66
C VAL A 555 0.51 13.65 16.18
N LEU A 556 -0.66 13.73 15.56
CA LEU A 556 -1.48 12.55 15.25
C LEU A 556 -1.10 11.88 13.94
N LEU A 557 -0.82 12.63 12.87
CA LEU A 557 -0.54 12.01 11.57
C LEU A 557 0.75 11.18 11.56
N PRO A 558 1.84 11.54 12.26
CA PRO A 558 3.02 10.68 12.32
C PRO A 558 2.75 9.30 12.94
N LEU A 559 1.71 9.13 13.76
CA LEU A 559 1.33 7.82 14.30
C LEU A 559 0.93 6.83 13.21
N PHE A 560 0.36 7.34 12.11
CA PHE A 560 -0.08 6.51 11.00
C PHE A 560 1.06 5.78 10.32
N SER A 561 2.31 6.25 10.42
CA SER A 561 3.49 5.54 9.88
C SER A 561 3.69 4.13 10.45
N ARG A 562 3.09 3.83 11.62
CA ARG A 562 3.20 2.52 12.28
C ARG A 562 2.05 1.57 11.95
N PHE A 563 1.00 2.08 11.30
CA PHE A 563 -0.21 1.31 11.03
C PHE A 563 0.00 0.37 9.85
N ASP A 564 -0.82 -0.67 9.79
CA ASP A 564 -0.85 -1.54 8.64
C ASP A 564 -1.79 -0.97 7.59
N HIS A 565 -1.49 -1.29 6.34
CA HIS A 565 -2.23 -0.88 5.17
C HIS A 565 -3.11 -2.02 4.64
N ALA A 566 -4.29 -1.65 4.16
CA ALA A 566 -5.21 -2.47 3.37
C ALA A 566 -5.50 -1.79 2.04
N GLN A 567 -5.77 -2.58 1.01
CA GLN A 567 -6.42 -2.10 -0.20
C GLN A 567 -7.36 -3.16 -0.76
N GLN A 568 -8.45 -2.72 -1.39
CA GLN A 568 -9.41 -3.61 -2.02
C GLN A 568 -9.92 -3.02 -3.34
N PRO A 569 -9.82 -3.74 -4.48
CA PRO A 569 -10.42 -3.31 -5.74
C PRO A 569 -11.94 -3.27 -5.65
N MET A 570 -12.54 -2.18 -6.13
CA MET A 570 -13.99 -1.96 -6.06
C MET A 570 -14.53 -1.34 -7.35
N LEU A 571 -15.80 -1.66 -7.67
CA LEU A 571 -16.56 -0.95 -8.69
C LEU A 571 -17.64 -0.10 -8.02
N MET A 572 -17.38 1.19 -7.85
CA MET A 572 -18.29 2.09 -7.15
C MET A 572 -19.34 2.67 -8.10
N ALA A 573 -20.61 2.62 -7.70
CA ALA A 573 -21.72 3.25 -8.39
C ALA A 573 -22.06 4.61 -7.76
N ALA A 574 -22.30 5.64 -8.57
CA ALA A 574 -22.83 6.90 -8.07
C ALA A 574 -24.33 6.76 -7.77
N LEU A 575 -24.72 7.11 -6.55
CA LEU A 575 -26.11 7.19 -6.12
C LEU A 575 -26.54 8.65 -5.97
N PRO A 576 -27.81 9.00 -6.25
CA PRO A 576 -28.36 10.28 -5.84
C PRO A 576 -28.15 10.48 -4.34
N ARG A 577 -27.88 11.72 -3.93
CA ARG A 577 -27.85 12.08 -2.50
C ARG A 577 -29.20 11.84 -1.84
N ALA A 578 -29.19 11.57 -0.54
CA ALA A 578 -30.37 11.35 0.27
C ALA A 578 -30.49 12.41 1.37
N LEU A 579 -31.72 12.72 1.74
CA LEU A 579 -32.01 13.63 2.86
C LEU A 579 -31.59 12.96 4.18
N ASP A 580 -30.91 13.69 5.06
CA ASP A 580 -30.39 13.16 6.32
C ASP A 580 -31.45 13.06 7.44
N VAL A 581 -32.56 12.37 7.15
CA VAL A 581 -33.70 12.25 8.06
C VAL A 581 -33.38 11.54 9.38
N SER A 582 -32.18 10.98 9.55
CA SER A 582 -31.78 10.30 10.77
C SER A 582 -30.48 10.83 11.35
N ASP A 583 -30.02 11.99 10.89
CA ASP A 583 -28.83 12.65 11.42
C ASP A 583 -27.62 11.70 11.43
N ILE A 584 -27.30 11.09 10.28
CA ILE A 584 -26.26 10.06 10.15
C ILE A 584 -24.87 10.60 10.52
N ASN A 585 -24.64 11.90 10.30
CA ASN A 585 -23.42 12.58 10.71
C ASN A 585 -23.49 13.20 12.12
N ASN A 586 -24.62 13.03 12.82
CA ASN A 586 -24.92 13.52 14.17
C ASN A 586 -24.67 15.02 14.38
N ASN A 587 -24.75 15.85 13.34
CA ASN A 587 -24.57 17.29 13.47
C ASN A 587 -25.86 18.02 13.90
N GLY A 588 -26.99 17.31 13.97
CA GLY A 588 -28.29 17.82 14.39
C GLY A 588 -29.12 18.46 13.26
N ASP A 589 -28.63 18.50 12.03
CA ASP A 589 -29.34 18.98 10.84
C ASP A 589 -29.92 17.81 10.04
N THR A 590 -31.24 17.61 10.12
CA THR A 590 -31.92 16.53 9.40
C THR A 590 -32.46 16.93 8.03
N ASP A 591 -32.31 18.20 7.65
CA ASP A 591 -32.85 18.76 6.41
C ASP A 591 -31.77 18.88 5.31
N GLU A 592 -30.53 18.47 5.59
CA GLU A 592 -29.42 18.48 4.63
C GLU A 592 -29.37 17.23 3.74
N TRP A 593 -28.73 17.37 2.57
CA TRP A 593 -28.56 16.30 1.59
C TRP A 593 -27.14 15.75 1.62
N LEU A 594 -27.00 14.55 2.16
CA LEU A 594 -25.73 13.85 2.28
C LEU A 594 -25.58 12.80 1.18
N PRO A 595 -24.35 12.30 0.94
CA PRO A 595 -24.19 11.03 0.23
C PRO A 595 -25.09 9.97 0.85
N ASP A 596 -25.66 9.10 0.02
CA ASP A 596 -26.58 8.05 0.49
C ASP A 596 -25.80 6.88 1.11
N TYR A 597 -25.09 7.19 2.20
CA TYR A 597 -24.22 6.28 2.95
C TYR A 597 -24.94 4.99 3.37
N ARG A 598 -26.27 5.00 3.50
CA ARG A 598 -27.08 3.83 3.86
C ARG A 598 -27.22 2.81 2.75
N ASN A 599 -27.14 3.26 1.51
CA ASN A 599 -27.27 2.43 0.32
C ASN A 599 -25.93 2.24 -0.40
N PHE A 600 -24.86 2.84 0.12
CA PHE A 600 -23.50 2.50 -0.28
C PHE A 600 -23.20 1.03 0.06
N PRO A 601 -22.36 0.35 -0.73
CA PRO A 601 -21.89 -0.98 -0.40
C PRO A 601 -21.16 -0.96 0.95
N GLU A 602 -21.34 -2.03 1.72
CA GLU A 602 -20.61 -2.27 2.96
C GLU A 602 -19.43 -3.18 2.65
N GLU A 603 -18.21 -2.67 2.85
CA GLU A 603 -16.96 -3.37 2.61
C GLU A 603 -16.04 -3.16 3.81
N ASP A 604 -15.72 -4.24 4.51
CA ASP A 604 -14.73 -4.24 5.59
C ASP A 604 -13.31 -4.29 5.01
N LEU A 605 -12.38 -3.55 5.61
CA LEU A 605 -10.96 -3.57 5.24
C LEU A 605 -10.17 -4.35 6.28
N ALA A 606 -9.23 -5.19 5.83
CA ALA A 606 -8.37 -6.01 6.69
C ALA A 606 -6.89 -5.59 6.53
N PRO A 607 -6.42 -4.58 7.29
CA PRO A 607 -5.04 -4.12 7.18
C PRO A 607 -4.07 -5.17 7.69
N SER A 608 -3.05 -5.43 6.88
CA SER A 608 -2.06 -6.48 7.12
C SER A 608 -0.67 -6.16 6.57
N VAL A 609 -0.55 -5.14 5.71
CA VAL A 609 0.71 -4.78 5.07
C VAL A 609 1.41 -3.65 5.84
N ARG A 610 2.56 -3.96 6.42
CA ARG A 610 3.39 -3.00 7.16
C ARG A 610 3.94 -1.89 6.26
N GLN A 611 3.98 -0.67 6.78
CA GLN A 611 4.53 0.50 6.08
C GLN A 611 6.06 0.57 6.18
N ARG A 612 6.77 -0.34 5.50
CA ARG A 612 8.24 -0.43 5.56
C ARG A 612 8.96 0.31 4.44
N LEU A 613 8.27 0.66 3.34
CA LEU A 613 8.88 1.42 2.26
C LEU A 613 9.11 2.86 2.73
N SER A 614 10.37 3.27 2.77
CA SER A 614 10.79 4.56 3.32
C SER A 614 11.45 5.44 2.27
N THR A 615 11.25 6.76 2.37
CA THR A 615 12.00 7.77 1.61
C THR A 615 12.19 8.99 2.50
N ALA A 616 13.40 9.54 2.52
CA ALA A 616 13.63 10.86 3.10
C ALA A 616 12.98 11.91 2.19
N VAL A 617 12.07 12.70 2.74
CA VAL A 617 11.35 13.74 2.00
C VAL A 617 11.98 15.09 2.31
N ASN A 618 12.63 15.66 1.30
CA ASN A 618 13.23 16.99 1.39
C ASN A 618 12.29 18.03 0.82
N ILE A 619 11.87 18.95 1.67
CA ILE A 619 10.92 20.02 1.35
C ILE A 619 11.64 21.36 1.45
N SER A 620 11.21 22.33 0.64
CA SER A 620 11.70 23.71 0.79
C SER A 620 11.14 24.39 2.04
N ASN A 621 11.57 25.64 2.29
CA ASN A 621 11.00 26.51 3.32
C ASN A 621 9.46 26.53 3.30
N PHE A 622 8.87 26.73 4.48
CA PHE A 622 7.42 26.96 4.59
C PHE A 622 7.02 28.21 3.80
N PRO A 623 5.92 28.16 3.04
CA PRO A 623 5.43 29.30 2.28
C PRO A 623 4.72 30.31 3.19
N GLN A 624 4.70 31.56 2.74
CA GLN A 624 3.82 32.57 3.30
C GLN A 624 2.39 32.37 2.76
N LEU A 625 1.42 32.18 3.64
CA LEU A 625 0.00 32.00 3.31
C LEU A 625 -0.82 33.18 3.86
N GLY A 626 -0.91 34.25 3.07
CA GLY A 626 -1.55 35.49 3.53
C GLY A 626 -0.67 36.22 4.56
N SER A 627 -1.23 36.53 5.73
CA SER A 627 -0.50 37.20 6.83
C SER A 627 0.43 36.28 7.61
N ASP A 628 0.20 34.97 7.55
CA ASP A 628 0.87 33.99 8.40
C ASP A 628 1.68 33.01 7.56
N ALA A 629 2.80 32.54 8.12
CA ALA A 629 3.55 31.44 7.51
C ALA A 629 2.78 30.13 7.72
N ALA A 630 2.91 29.21 6.77
CA ALA A 630 2.55 27.83 7.04
C ALA A 630 3.41 27.28 8.20
N SER A 631 2.82 26.42 9.02
CA SER A 631 3.48 25.84 10.21
C SER A 631 3.41 24.31 10.25
N VAL A 632 2.68 23.70 9.32
CA VAL A 632 2.57 22.25 9.18
C VAL A 632 2.52 21.88 7.70
N ALA A 633 3.20 20.79 7.34
CA ALA A 633 3.07 20.16 6.03
C ALA A 633 2.61 18.71 6.20
N VAL A 634 1.47 18.36 5.61
CA VAL A 634 0.99 16.97 5.51
C VAL A 634 1.68 16.29 4.34
N LEU A 635 2.29 15.13 4.61
CA LEU A 635 2.96 14.31 3.61
C LEU A 635 2.06 13.12 3.26
N VAL A 636 1.79 12.94 1.98
CA VAL A 636 1.06 11.78 1.46
C VAL A 636 1.90 11.17 0.36
N GLY A 637 2.11 9.86 0.45
CA GLY A 637 2.77 9.12 -0.61
C GLY A 637 1.99 7.88 -0.98
N GLY A 638 2.13 7.47 -2.22
CA GLY A 638 1.38 6.35 -2.77
C GLY A 638 1.64 6.14 -4.25
N VAL A 639 0.69 5.51 -4.93
CA VAL A 639 0.77 5.25 -6.37
C VAL A 639 -0.37 5.90 -7.13
N GLN A 640 -0.05 6.50 -8.27
CA GLN A 640 -1.01 6.97 -9.27
C GLN A 640 -1.25 5.86 -10.29
N LEU A 641 -2.51 5.44 -10.39
CA LEU A 641 -3.04 4.62 -11.47
C LEU A 641 -3.87 5.48 -12.43
N ASP A 642 -3.92 5.12 -13.71
CA ASP A 642 -4.59 5.90 -14.75
C ASP A 642 -6.11 5.77 -14.71
N GLY A 643 -6.64 4.59 -14.43
CA GLY A 643 -8.07 4.34 -14.25
C GLY A 643 -8.54 4.70 -12.83
N PRO A 644 -8.08 3.95 -11.80
CA PRO A 644 -8.50 4.12 -10.40
C PRO A 644 -8.15 5.47 -9.76
N GLY A 645 -7.06 6.11 -10.17
CA GLY A 645 -6.57 7.35 -9.57
C GLY A 645 -5.42 7.13 -8.58
N PHE A 646 -5.17 8.13 -7.73
CA PHE A 646 -4.14 8.08 -6.71
C PHE A 646 -4.58 7.24 -5.50
N VAL A 647 -3.75 6.27 -5.10
CA VAL A 647 -3.94 5.41 -3.94
C VAL A 647 -2.90 5.81 -2.89
N PRO A 648 -3.29 6.46 -1.80
CA PRO A 648 -2.41 6.69 -0.65
C PRO A 648 -1.92 5.34 -0.10
N LEU A 649 -0.62 5.23 0.15
CA LEU A 649 0.02 4.07 0.78
C LEU A 649 0.66 4.43 2.14
N GLY A 650 0.81 5.71 2.42
CA GLY A 650 1.23 6.22 3.72
C GLY A 650 0.98 7.72 3.87
N ILE A 651 0.81 8.15 5.12
CA ILE A 651 0.56 9.54 5.50
C ILE A 651 1.40 9.90 6.71
N SER A 652 1.90 11.13 6.73
CA SER A 652 2.62 11.71 7.86
C SER A 652 2.44 13.23 7.90
N ALA A 653 3.04 13.89 8.86
CA ALA A 653 3.16 15.34 8.90
C ALA A 653 4.55 15.75 9.36
N THR A 654 4.96 16.95 8.96
CA THR A 654 6.15 17.61 9.49
C THR A 654 5.83 19.05 9.88
N THR A 655 6.55 19.55 10.87
CA THR A 655 6.45 20.90 11.41
C THR A 655 7.84 21.54 11.40
N ASP A 656 7.93 22.78 11.83
CA ASP A 656 9.18 23.51 12.06
C ASP A 656 9.48 23.44 13.57
N GLU A 657 10.11 22.35 14.04
CA GLU A 657 10.40 22.17 15.48
C GLU A 657 11.58 23.01 15.95
N ASP A 658 12.53 23.34 15.06
CA ASP A 658 13.72 24.13 15.36
C ASP A 658 13.56 25.64 15.11
N GLU A 659 12.39 26.05 14.62
CA GLU A 659 11.99 27.43 14.32
C GLU A 659 12.89 28.11 13.26
N ASP A 660 13.47 27.34 12.32
CA ASP A 660 14.33 27.84 11.25
C ASP A 660 13.58 28.33 10.00
N GLY A 661 12.25 28.16 9.98
CA GLY A 661 11.36 28.50 8.87
C GLY A 661 11.23 27.41 7.82
N ARG A 662 11.72 26.20 8.09
CA ARG A 662 11.64 25.03 7.21
C ARG A 662 10.91 23.90 7.91
N PRO A 663 10.20 23.06 7.14
CA PRO A 663 9.77 21.79 7.66
C PRO A 663 10.98 20.91 7.93
N ASP A 664 11.02 20.30 9.11
CA ASP A 664 12.06 19.33 9.45
C ASP A 664 12.07 18.18 8.43
N PRO A 665 13.26 17.71 8.00
CA PRO A 665 13.35 16.51 7.18
C PRO A 665 12.62 15.36 7.88
N ARG A 666 11.72 14.70 7.15
CA ARG A 666 11.01 13.52 7.66
C ARG A 666 11.17 12.37 6.68
N THR A 667 11.38 11.19 7.25
CA THR A 667 11.25 9.93 6.52
C THR A 667 9.76 9.61 6.43
N LEU A 668 9.24 9.54 5.20
CA LEU A 668 7.89 9.06 4.94
C LEU A 668 7.93 7.55 4.82
N PHE A 669 7.19 6.87 5.70
CA PHE A 669 6.93 5.44 5.63
C PHE A 669 5.60 5.19 4.92
N MET A 670 5.59 4.19 4.06
CA MET A 670 4.44 3.78 3.26
C MET A 670 4.42 2.26 3.12
N ALA A 671 3.26 1.71 2.81
CA ALA A 671 3.19 0.34 2.33
C ALA A 671 3.95 0.26 1.00
N PRO A 672 4.87 -0.70 0.83
CA PRO A 672 5.40 -0.98 -0.50
C PRO A 672 4.22 -1.33 -1.42
N PRO A 673 4.18 -0.89 -2.69
CA PRO A 673 3.10 -1.27 -3.59
C PRO A 673 2.93 -2.79 -3.64
N TYR A 674 1.68 -3.23 -3.65
CA TYR A 674 1.36 -4.64 -3.59
C TYR A 674 0.11 -4.99 -4.36
N GLY A 675 -0.06 -6.24 -4.76
CA GLY A 675 -1.25 -6.67 -5.48
C GLY A 675 -1.54 -5.78 -6.71
N THR A 676 -2.73 -5.17 -6.75
CA THR A 676 -3.18 -4.30 -7.85
C THR A 676 -2.45 -2.96 -7.99
N THR A 677 -1.63 -2.55 -7.01
CA THR A 677 -0.85 -1.31 -7.08
C THR A 677 0.56 -1.50 -7.61
N VAL A 678 1.00 -2.75 -7.81
CA VAL A 678 2.30 -3.07 -8.42
C VAL A 678 2.39 -2.51 -9.84
N GLY A 679 3.52 -1.88 -10.15
CA GLY A 679 3.76 -1.22 -11.45
C GLY A 679 3.08 0.16 -11.58
N GLY A 680 2.35 0.62 -10.57
CA GLY A 680 1.84 1.99 -10.49
C GLY A 680 2.95 3.03 -10.44
N ARG A 681 2.66 4.26 -10.87
CA ARG A 681 3.61 5.38 -10.78
C ARG A 681 3.63 5.92 -9.35
N TYR A 682 4.77 5.95 -8.68
CA TYR A 682 4.87 6.63 -7.39
C TYR A 682 4.53 8.12 -7.51
N ALA A 683 3.80 8.63 -6.53
CA ALA A 683 3.49 10.04 -6.37
C ALA A 683 3.64 10.43 -4.89
N LEU A 684 4.39 11.51 -4.64
CA LEU A 684 4.54 12.12 -3.34
C LEU A 684 3.98 13.55 -3.38
N LEU A 685 3.29 13.92 -2.32
CA LEU A 685 2.68 15.22 -2.14
C LEU A 685 2.97 15.74 -0.74
N ALA A 686 3.37 17.00 -0.66
CA ALA A 686 3.35 17.77 0.58
C ALA A 686 2.33 18.90 0.46
N LEU A 687 1.47 19.04 1.46
CA LEU A 687 0.45 20.09 1.56
C LEU A 687 0.74 20.95 2.79
N ALA A 688 1.15 22.19 2.57
CA ALA A 688 1.45 23.16 3.62
C ALA A 688 0.24 24.03 3.96
N PHE A 689 -0.07 24.14 5.25
CA PHE A 689 -1.23 24.86 5.78
C PHE A 689 -0.84 25.88 6.85
N SER A 690 -1.64 26.93 6.96
CA SER A 690 -1.72 27.80 8.14
C SER A 690 -2.98 27.48 8.94
N ALA A 691 -2.96 27.80 10.23
CA ALA A 691 -4.13 27.68 11.09
C ALA A 691 -4.88 29.03 11.11
N GLU A 692 -6.19 29.00 10.91
CA GLU A 692 -7.08 30.13 11.19
C GLU A 692 -7.91 29.79 12.43
N GLY A 693 -7.36 30.06 13.61
CA GLY A 693 -7.97 29.64 14.87
C GLY A 693 -8.03 28.11 15.01
N ASN A 694 -9.24 27.55 15.13
CA ASN A 694 -9.48 26.11 15.30
C ASN A 694 -9.85 25.39 13.98
N THR A 695 -9.63 26.03 12.83
CA THR A 695 -9.91 25.45 11.51
C THR A 695 -8.68 25.56 10.62
N LEU A 696 -8.56 24.62 9.68
CA LEU A 696 -7.57 24.72 8.61
C LEU A 696 -7.92 25.87 7.67
N ALA A 697 -6.91 26.64 7.28
CA ALA A 697 -7.08 27.66 6.25
C ALA A 697 -7.54 27.01 4.92
N THR A 698 -8.39 27.73 4.19
CA THR A 698 -8.80 27.32 2.83
C THR A 698 -7.69 27.48 1.80
N ASP A 699 -6.74 28.38 2.11
CA ASP A 699 -5.53 28.60 1.33
C ASP A 699 -4.45 27.61 1.75
N PHE A 700 -3.78 27.04 0.77
CA PHE A 700 -2.68 26.10 1.01
C PHE A 700 -1.67 26.14 -0.13
N SER A 701 -0.49 25.60 0.13
CA SER A 701 0.55 25.40 -0.88
C SER A 701 0.88 23.92 -0.99
N ALA A 702 1.18 23.47 -2.19
CA ALA A 702 1.43 22.08 -2.49
C ALA A 702 2.76 21.93 -3.26
N ALA A 703 3.50 20.90 -2.90
CA ALA A 703 4.71 20.46 -3.59
C ALA A 703 4.55 18.99 -3.98
N LEU A 704 4.87 18.66 -5.23
CA LEU A 704 4.62 17.35 -5.82
C LEU A 704 5.90 16.74 -6.40
N TRP A 705 5.95 15.42 -6.39
CA TRP A 705 6.92 14.63 -7.13
C TRP A 705 6.25 13.35 -7.65
N ASN A 706 6.62 12.89 -8.85
CA ASN A 706 6.11 11.65 -9.42
C ASN A 706 7.25 10.88 -10.12
N GLY A 707 7.28 9.55 -10.01
CA GLY A 707 8.35 8.70 -10.55
C GLY A 707 7.91 7.26 -10.83
N GLN A 708 8.64 6.54 -11.68
CA GLN A 708 8.39 5.10 -11.92
C GLN A 708 9.00 4.22 -10.83
N SER A 709 10.14 4.65 -10.29
CA SER A 709 10.75 4.12 -9.08
C SER A 709 10.90 5.23 -8.05
N LEU A 710 10.85 4.85 -6.78
CA LEU A 710 11.03 5.75 -5.64
C LEU A 710 12.49 5.73 -5.18
N GLY A 711 13.11 6.88 -4.98
CA GLY A 711 14.47 6.94 -4.43
C GLY A 711 14.49 6.82 -2.90
N THR A 712 15.67 6.59 -2.31
CA THR A 712 15.89 6.68 -0.84
C THR A 712 15.77 8.11 -0.33
N THR A 713 16.05 9.10 -1.18
CA THR A 713 15.82 10.53 -0.93
C THR A 713 15.03 11.12 -2.07
N THR A 714 13.91 11.77 -1.74
CA THR A 714 13.05 12.43 -2.72
C THR A 714 12.93 13.91 -2.40
N ARG A 715 13.32 14.74 -3.36
CA ARG A 715 13.17 16.19 -3.27
C ARG A 715 11.86 16.62 -3.91
N LEU A 716 10.98 17.23 -3.14
CA LEU A 716 9.75 17.81 -3.66
C LEU A 716 10.01 19.16 -4.34
N GLY A 717 9.03 19.62 -5.12
CA GLY A 717 9.02 20.99 -5.63
C GLY A 717 9.07 22.04 -4.51
N THR A 718 9.45 23.27 -4.85
CA THR A 718 9.43 24.39 -3.89
C THR A 718 8.01 24.87 -3.69
N PHE A 719 7.58 25.04 -2.44
CA PHE A 719 6.29 25.64 -2.10
C PHE A 719 6.22 27.09 -2.61
N PRO A 720 5.25 27.43 -3.47
CA PRO A 720 4.93 28.82 -3.75
C PRO A 720 4.20 29.48 -2.59
N GLY A 721 4.46 30.77 -2.37
CA GLY A 721 3.66 31.60 -1.48
C GLY A 721 2.25 31.86 -2.04
N ALA A 722 1.35 32.37 -1.20
CA ALA A 722 0.01 32.77 -1.61
C ALA A 722 0.04 33.86 -2.70
N SER A 723 -0.91 33.78 -3.63
CA SER A 723 -1.04 34.74 -4.72
C SER A 723 -1.64 36.05 -4.21
N THR A 724 -1.16 37.18 -4.70
CA THR A 724 -1.87 38.45 -4.52
C THR A 724 -2.94 38.57 -5.59
N LEU A 725 -4.21 38.60 -5.17
CA LEU A 725 -5.37 38.61 -6.05
C LEU A 725 -6.08 39.96 -6.00
N SER A 726 -6.44 40.51 -7.16
CA SER A 726 -7.32 41.68 -7.24
C SER A 726 -8.33 41.54 -8.37
N ALA A 727 -9.60 41.78 -8.07
CA ALA A 727 -10.68 41.63 -9.04
C ALA A 727 -11.30 42.98 -9.41
N ASN A 728 -11.50 43.21 -10.71
CA ASN A 728 -12.38 44.26 -11.21
C ASN A 728 -13.67 43.63 -11.73
N ARG A 729 -14.69 43.59 -10.87
CA ARG A 729 -16.00 43.01 -11.19
C ARG A 729 -16.69 43.69 -12.37
N GLY A 730 -16.52 45.01 -12.52
CA GLY A 730 -17.13 45.78 -13.62
C GLY A 730 -16.54 45.44 -14.99
N GLN A 731 -15.25 45.11 -15.04
CA GLN A 731 -14.57 44.66 -16.25
C GLN A 731 -14.48 43.13 -16.37
N ARG A 732 -14.98 42.38 -15.38
CA ARG A 732 -14.83 40.92 -15.25
C ARG A 732 -13.39 40.46 -15.41
N THR A 733 -12.45 41.17 -14.80
CA THR A 733 -11.02 40.83 -14.85
C THR A 733 -10.50 40.48 -13.46
N LEU A 734 -9.58 39.51 -13.40
CA LEU A 734 -8.87 39.08 -12.20
C LEU A 734 -7.36 39.20 -12.46
N SER A 735 -6.69 40.01 -11.67
CA SER A 735 -5.22 40.12 -11.69
C SER A 735 -4.63 39.20 -10.64
N ILE A 736 -3.61 38.46 -11.03
CA ILE A 736 -2.93 37.44 -10.24
C ILE A 736 -1.45 37.78 -10.28
N ASP A 737 -0.86 38.08 -9.13
CA ASP A 737 0.59 38.13 -8.93
C ASP A 737 0.98 36.95 -8.03
N ALA A 738 1.85 36.07 -8.51
CA ALA A 738 2.16 34.80 -7.87
C ALA A 738 3.61 34.38 -8.03
N ASP A 739 4.09 33.53 -7.12
CA ASP A 739 5.43 32.92 -7.20
C ASP A 739 5.43 31.64 -8.05
N ALA A 740 4.26 31.17 -8.48
CA ALA A 740 4.06 30.04 -9.38
C ALA A 740 3.31 30.44 -10.66
N GLY A 741 3.54 29.67 -11.72
CA GLY A 741 3.00 29.90 -13.05
C GLY A 741 3.76 29.07 -14.10
N PRO A 742 3.44 29.22 -15.40
CA PRO A 742 2.56 30.25 -15.98
C PRO A 742 1.09 29.81 -16.13
N ILE A 743 0.69 28.64 -15.61
CA ILE A 743 -0.69 28.15 -15.73
C ILE A 743 -1.50 28.56 -14.50
N TYR A 744 -2.72 29.02 -14.73
CA TYR A 744 -3.65 29.43 -13.69
C TYR A 744 -4.99 28.72 -13.86
N ARG A 745 -5.57 28.24 -12.76
CA ARG A 745 -6.96 27.79 -12.70
C ARG A 745 -7.74 28.72 -11.79
N VAL A 746 -8.66 29.49 -12.36
CA VAL A 746 -9.61 30.33 -11.60
C VAL A 746 -10.90 29.54 -11.43
N ARG A 747 -11.17 29.11 -10.20
CA ARG A 747 -12.37 28.37 -9.81
C ARG A 747 -13.37 29.32 -9.15
N MET A 748 -14.53 29.48 -9.76
CA MET A 748 -15.64 30.25 -9.21
C MET A 748 -16.68 29.28 -8.63
N VAL A 749 -16.78 29.21 -7.31
CA VAL A 749 -17.62 28.25 -6.58
C VAL A 749 -18.95 28.92 -6.19
N GLY A 750 -20.05 28.42 -6.72
CA GLY A 750 -21.41 28.74 -6.26
C GLY A 750 -22.00 27.63 -5.39
N GLU A 751 -23.25 27.82 -4.93
CA GLU A 751 -23.94 26.88 -4.02
C GLU A 751 -24.07 25.47 -4.60
N GLU A 752 -24.45 25.33 -5.87
CA GLU A 752 -24.72 24.02 -6.48
C GLU A 752 -23.78 23.67 -7.65
N ARG A 753 -22.82 24.53 -7.98
CA ARG A 753 -21.95 24.34 -9.17
C ARG A 753 -20.72 25.22 -9.10
N SER A 754 -19.60 24.72 -9.60
CA SER A 754 -18.41 25.53 -9.88
C SER A 754 -18.23 25.80 -11.37
N TRP A 755 -17.44 26.84 -11.67
CA TRP A 755 -16.93 27.12 -13.00
C TRP A 755 -15.42 27.32 -12.93
N ASP A 756 -14.68 26.40 -13.56
CA ASP A 756 -13.23 26.45 -13.66
C ASP A 756 -12.82 27.11 -14.98
N VAL A 757 -11.97 28.14 -14.90
CA VAL A 757 -11.37 28.85 -16.03
C VAL A 757 -9.87 28.64 -15.99
N TRP A 758 -9.34 27.93 -16.98
CA TRP A 758 -7.91 27.71 -17.15
C TRP A 758 -7.33 28.75 -18.11
N ALA A 759 -6.22 29.36 -17.71
CA ALA A 759 -5.54 30.37 -18.50
C ALA A 759 -4.02 30.20 -18.43
N MET A 760 -3.34 30.67 -19.47
CA MET A 760 -1.89 30.73 -19.53
C MET A 760 -1.42 32.18 -19.51
N GLY A 761 -0.60 32.51 -18.53
CA GLY A 761 0.06 33.80 -18.42
C GLY A 761 1.39 33.88 -19.16
N PRO A 762 2.02 35.07 -19.16
CA PRO A 762 3.38 35.23 -19.67
C PRO A 762 4.37 34.40 -18.85
N GLN A 763 5.54 34.15 -19.43
CA GLN A 763 6.66 33.61 -18.68
C GLN A 763 7.06 34.60 -17.58
N GLY A 764 7.30 34.09 -16.37
CA GLY A 764 7.68 34.90 -15.22
C GLY A 764 9.10 35.46 -15.34
N ASP A 765 9.39 36.50 -14.55
CA ASP A 765 10.73 37.06 -14.37
C ASP A 765 11.21 36.77 -12.94
N ASN A 766 12.37 36.11 -12.80
CA ASN A 766 12.92 35.69 -11.50
C ASN A 766 11.92 34.95 -10.58
N SER A 767 11.11 34.05 -11.14
CA SER A 767 10.05 33.29 -10.45
C SER A 767 8.84 34.11 -9.98
N ALA A 768 8.75 35.39 -10.32
CA ALA A 768 7.53 36.18 -10.15
C ALA A 768 6.71 36.16 -11.44
N PHE A 769 5.42 35.87 -11.33
CA PHE A 769 4.49 35.79 -12.44
C PHE A 769 3.33 36.75 -12.22
N SER A 770 2.96 37.49 -13.27
CA SER A 770 1.82 38.40 -13.26
C SER A 770 0.93 38.10 -14.45
N HIS A 771 -0.37 37.93 -14.20
CA HIS A 771 -1.34 37.62 -15.23
C HIS A 771 -2.69 38.27 -14.94
N SER A 772 -3.38 38.71 -16.00
CA SER A 772 -4.76 39.20 -15.93
C SER A 772 -5.66 38.25 -16.70
N VAL A 773 -6.52 37.55 -15.96
CA VAL A 773 -7.52 36.63 -16.51
C VAL A 773 -8.80 37.41 -16.78
N VAL A 774 -9.29 37.35 -18.02
CA VAL A 774 -10.62 37.86 -18.36
C VAL A 774 -11.63 36.76 -18.07
N ILE A 775 -12.57 37.00 -17.17
CA ILE A 775 -13.58 36.02 -16.79
C ILE A 775 -14.70 36.01 -17.84
N PRO A 776 -15.06 34.84 -18.40
CA PRO A 776 -16.08 34.74 -19.43
C PRO A 776 -17.41 35.39 -19.01
N PRO A 777 -18.19 35.93 -19.96
CA PRO A 777 -19.49 36.52 -19.67
C PRO A 777 -20.47 35.47 -19.15
N VAL A 778 -21.43 35.91 -18.33
CA VAL A 778 -22.48 35.03 -17.80
C VAL A 778 -23.43 34.64 -18.93
N ARG A 779 -23.74 33.35 -19.05
CA ARG A 779 -24.74 32.91 -20.03
C ARG A 779 -26.13 33.46 -19.68
N PRO A 780 -26.99 33.76 -20.68
CA PRO A 780 -28.34 34.24 -20.43
C PRO A 780 -29.11 33.31 -19.48
N GLY A 781 -29.58 33.84 -18.36
CA GLY A 781 -30.31 33.07 -17.32
C GLY A 781 -29.43 32.21 -16.40
N GLY A 782 -28.12 32.20 -16.56
CA GLY A 782 -27.18 31.53 -15.68
C GLY A 782 -26.79 32.38 -14.46
N PRO A 783 -26.32 31.76 -13.36
CA PRO A 783 -25.79 32.48 -12.20
C PRO A 783 -24.45 33.14 -12.50
N ASP A 784 -24.20 34.30 -11.91
CA ASP A 784 -22.89 34.98 -11.97
C ASP A 784 -22.01 34.53 -10.80
N PHE A 785 -21.28 33.42 -10.99
CA PHE A 785 -20.38 32.88 -9.98
C PHE A 785 -19.20 33.79 -9.68
N PHE A 786 -18.80 34.65 -10.62
CA PHE A 786 -17.72 35.58 -10.35
C PHE A 786 -18.16 36.55 -9.25
N THR A 787 -19.27 37.24 -9.44
CA THR A 787 -19.71 38.30 -8.50
C THR A 787 -20.28 37.76 -7.19
N ARG A 788 -20.92 36.59 -7.20
CA ARG A 788 -21.63 36.04 -6.03
C ARG A 788 -20.97 34.84 -5.37
N GLY A 789 -20.10 34.15 -6.09
CA GLY A 789 -19.43 32.95 -5.59
C GLY A 789 -18.08 33.26 -4.94
N THR A 790 -17.52 32.24 -4.31
CA THR A 790 -16.14 32.26 -3.83
C THR A 790 -15.21 32.07 -5.01
N VAL A 791 -14.23 32.96 -5.17
CA VAL A 791 -13.22 32.85 -6.24
C VAL A 791 -11.94 32.32 -5.65
N ILE A 792 -11.49 31.18 -6.17
CA ILE A 792 -10.28 30.49 -5.76
C ILE A 792 -9.35 30.46 -6.96
N VAL A 793 -8.06 30.70 -6.76
CA VAL A 793 -7.04 30.67 -7.81
C VAL A 793 -5.99 29.65 -7.44
N ASP A 794 -5.74 28.70 -8.34
CA ASP A 794 -4.55 27.87 -8.32
C ASP A 794 -3.51 28.47 -9.27
N ALA A 795 -2.35 28.86 -8.77
CA ALA A 795 -1.20 29.22 -9.61
C ALA A 795 -0.23 28.03 -9.67
N ILE A 796 -0.02 27.50 -10.87
CA ILE A 796 0.51 26.14 -11.09
C ILE A 796 1.88 26.22 -11.76
N ARG A 797 2.90 25.69 -11.10
CA ARG A 797 4.26 25.55 -11.63
C ARG A 797 4.38 24.25 -12.43
N THR A 798 4.45 24.41 -13.74
CA THR A 798 4.64 23.31 -14.69
C THR A 798 5.51 23.73 -15.87
N THR A 799 6.09 22.76 -16.57
CA THR A 799 6.89 22.95 -17.78
C THR A 799 6.09 22.81 -19.07
N VAL A 800 4.83 22.36 -18.97
CA VAL A 800 3.97 22.14 -20.15
C VAL A 800 3.15 23.38 -20.50
N THR A 801 2.70 23.46 -21.74
CA THR A 801 1.82 24.55 -22.22
C THR A 801 0.34 24.21 -22.02
N ILE A 802 -0.54 25.21 -22.11
CA ILE A 802 -1.99 24.95 -22.12
C ILE A 802 -2.41 24.00 -23.26
N ASN A 803 -1.71 24.08 -24.39
CA ASN A 803 -1.93 23.18 -25.52
C ASN A 803 -1.56 21.73 -25.20
N ASP A 804 -0.50 21.48 -24.44
CA ASP A 804 -0.13 20.13 -24.02
C ASP A 804 -1.13 19.54 -23.02
N LEU A 805 -1.83 20.41 -22.27
CA LEU A 805 -2.91 19.99 -21.36
C LEU A 805 -4.23 19.71 -22.07
N VAL A 806 -4.52 20.33 -23.21
CA VAL A 806 -5.80 20.10 -23.90
C VAL A 806 -5.70 19.26 -25.15
N ARG A 807 -4.52 19.10 -25.76
CA ARG A 807 -4.35 18.27 -26.96
C ARG A 807 -4.69 16.81 -26.67
N SER A 808 -5.35 16.17 -27.62
CA SER A 808 -5.69 14.74 -27.53
C SER A 808 -4.48 13.83 -27.36
N SER A 809 -3.34 14.15 -27.97
CA SER A 809 -2.07 13.44 -27.82
C SER A 809 -1.15 14.03 -26.72
N GLY A 810 -1.64 15.02 -25.98
CA GLY A 810 -0.91 15.69 -24.90
C GLY A 810 -1.01 14.94 -23.58
N VAL A 811 -0.58 15.61 -22.51
CA VAL A 811 -0.67 15.08 -21.14
C VAL A 811 -2.12 15.00 -20.69
N GLY A 812 -2.94 15.99 -21.07
CA GLY A 812 -4.35 16.07 -20.70
C GLY A 812 -4.58 16.79 -19.36
N LEU A 813 -5.66 17.57 -19.26
CA LEU A 813 -6.05 18.27 -18.04
C LEU A 813 -6.34 17.31 -16.88
N ARG A 814 -6.79 16.08 -17.16
CA ARG A 814 -7.01 15.04 -16.14
C ARG A 814 -5.70 14.59 -15.46
N ARG A 815 -4.54 14.91 -16.04
CA ARG A 815 -3.21 14.54 -15.56
C ARG A 815 -2.31 15.76 -15.32
N ALA A 816 -2.88 16.96 -15.16
CA ALA A 816 -2.07 18.17 -15.04
C ALA A 816 -1.15 18.14 -13.80
N GLY A 817 -1.58 17.51 -12.72
CA GLY A 817 -0.80 17.25 -11.50
C GLY A 817 0.40 16.33 -11.70
N LEU A 818 0.37 15.42 -12.68
CA LEU A 818 1.55 14.58 -13.00
C LEU A 818 2.71 15.39 -13.57
N VAL A 819 2.41 16.52 -14.20
CA VAL A 819 3.40 17.45 -14.75
C VAL A 819 3.51 18.73 -13.92
N THR A 820 2.87 18.79 -12.76
CA THR A 820 2.99 19.89 -11.81
C THR A 820 4.06 19.56 -10.80
N SER A 821 4.93 20.53 -10.52
CA SER A 821 5.96 20.42 -9.48
C SER A 821 5.53 21.08 -8.17
N SER A 822 4.76 22.17 -8.26
CA SER A 822 4.14 22.81 -7.11
C SER A 822 3.01 23.75 -7.55
N PHE A 823 2.09 24.05 -6.64
CA PHE A 823 1.04 25.07 -6.85
C PHE A 823 0.61 25.66 -5.51
N ASN A 824 0.08 26.88 -5.52
CA ASN A 824 -0.65 27.42 -4.37
C ASN A 824 -2.10 27.64 -4.73
N ARG A 825 -2.97 27.44 -3.74
CA ARG A 825 -4.38 27.80 -3.78
C ARG A 825 -4.59 29.04 -2.94
N THR A 826 -5.18 30.07 -3.53
CA THR A 826 -5.47 31.32 -2.82
C THR A 826 -6.89 31.79 -3.11
N THR A 827 -7.60 32.16 -2.04
CA THR A 827 -8.97 32.64 -2.08
C THR A 827 -8.98 34.16 -2.22
N LEU A 828 -9.78 34.66 -3.16
CA LEU A 828 -9.97 36.10 -3.32
C LEU A 828 -10.74 36.66 -2.12
N GLN A 829 -10.07 37.49 -1.32
CA GLN A 829 -10.68 38.22 -0.22
C GLN A 829 -11.72 39.22 -0.76
N GLN A 830 -12.87 39.34 -0.06
CA GLN A 830 -14.04 40.11 -0.51
C GLN A 830 -13.84 41.63 -0.50
#